data_AF-K9S0G3-F1
#
_entry.id   AF-K9S0G3-F1
#
_cell.length_a   1.000
_cell.length_b   1.000
_cell.length_c   1.000
_cell.angle_alpha   90.00
_cell.angle_beta   90.00
_cell.angle_gamma   90.00
#
_symmetry.space_group_name_H-M   'P 1'
#
loop_
_entity.id
_entity.type
_entity.pdbx_description
1 polymer ?
#
loop_
_entity_poly.entity_id
_entity_poly.type
_entity_poly.pdbx_seq_one_letter_code
_entity_poly.pdbx_strand_id
1 'polypeptide(L)'
;MIIDVSAPNCQENSRKSSPGTGFNIQNFSKEITNRPHSRTGGRFIHFRKGECPICGGQHKSCRAKDNLIFCRSGNPAPNGLRLVGPDKNNLFFVYAPGQASDFDREAWERRKQEREAAQAQQRLEAMPVAERDRLYRKLPGHGQLTQRHHQELSKRRITPEMLDFAVKQGWLQTWNRGTKVNFPCDNLPGVLNGKTLGADGIAIAALSPNGHISGYQISPDNKSYGKYKWLSSASKGGPGPQLSNGNLPLAIWRHPDHSGPVKIILTEGFLKSLLTALQYWFERGETNVVVIGTASSGLFKGLREVLTEFEVEGITLCPDSGSLWNNNLLKNYRDAKEQCRNYNFNLAWWGQVTKGDGDIDEIRTETTIEYLTWEQFKALSRKRSGENWLQAIVKKLETKLSRKQQAQSLKQKLGDPPAPDFDLEYQEGQRPQAWQQAVKSDYKYILDVSGTGTSKSHTAGQCHPDDFDANQLFYISNQHRNVTTETLENWADLEARHNGLIWEKTPNNDKRLRRAKDGEIPNIPANCNRTELISSLRSKNVDGADTAALICGSCPLSGACRNAEGPNFGYLHQRRVTLARKRLRAHPDGLPNPMDYDFPKSVLIWDEPGESFTIKNDIKVDENDVKAILMELIDHPEILMKIQPILSILGSYLSGNQKTGYFGLEDAEVRKLFENIEITPGLIEKLEQVLAPDLRFLNEIAEGVEISDLPQFLRKKFTPKDSVGADQIDKCVIKQWLSQFLRILVGCELGAFSINRKILTISTLDDRHRQVVQTAQSTIFLDATLTREDLALKLGISPDEIYVIRQAPKPTPNLKITQIADLGRMGMQRGQEQMRRLAALISHYRAQDATTKLIDFKKFSGEGDGAWWRDSRGSNDFLNVKTLVLVGPPCRNLNDLAAEFKVMTGHCDIESDEFKDFVNRQIRADYIQALGRLRANRRPNEHLEIVIISDFDLAIPVEVKRAWDVCPDAGTKTEKFLAAINAAIEQLKENGQRITQRAVQRITNIPRSSLNILWKMAQTAISGPNSSLGPSEEEKDIAQATAQVLEQVAKTAPHSLLETLKEIFLSKNRWLAPPKWGLVFEQLTYFAQKEIVAALLLGGTR
;
A
#
# COMPACT_ATOMS: atom_id res chain seq x y z
N MET A 1 84.79 -19.40 -3.22
CA MET A 1 84.38 -18.23 -4.04
C MET A 1 82.91 -17.94 -3.76
N ILE A 2 82.65 -16.78 -3.14
CA ILE A 2 81.58 -15.83 -3.51
C ILE A 2 80.08 -16.25 -3.33
N ILE A 3 79.52 -15.70 -2.23
CA ILE A 3 78.16 -15.09 -2.01
C ILE A 3 76.94 -15.99 -1.64
N ASP A 4 76.69 -16.09 -0.31
CA ASP A 4 75.49 -15.73 0.51
C ASP A 4 74.11 -15.46 -0.20
N VAL A 5 72.88 -15.74 0.28
CA VAL A 5 72.26 -15.77 1.63
C VAL A 5 70.96 -16.64 1.59
N SER A 6 70.57 -17.14 2.77
CA SER A 6 69.43 -17.99 3.18
C SER A 6 67.97 -17.50 2.97
N ALA A 7 67.05 -18.47 3.02
CA ALA A 7 65.57 -18.36 3.02
C ALA A 7 64.95 -17.54 4.18
N PRO A 8 63.64 -17.18 4.07
CA PRO A 8 62.77 -17.21 5.25
C PRO A 8 61.31 -17.70 5.05
N ASN A 9 60.67 -17.86 6.21
CA ASN A 9 59.43 -18.54 6.62
C ASN A 9 58.06 -17.88 6.31
N CYS A 10 57.02 -18.65 6.64
CA CYS A 10 55.57 -18.40 6.76
C CYS A 10 55.09 -17.06 7.35
N GLN A 11 53.80 -16.80 7.08
CA GLN A 11 52.77 -16.00 7.80
C GLN A 11 52.29 -14.68 7.18
N GLU A 12 50.96 -14.52 7.31
CA GLU A 12 50.16 -13.28 7.29
C GLU A 12 50.36 -12.28 6.13
N ASN A 13 49.38 -12.22 5.22
CA ASN A 13 49.18 -11.02 4.41
C ASN A 13 47.97 -10.21 4.90
N SER A 14 48.30 -9.35 5.86
CA SER A 14 47.61 -8.09 6.11
C SER A 14 47.53 -7.26 4.82
N ARG A 15 46.35 -6.75 4.46
CA ARG A 15 46.23 -5.62 3.53
C ARG A 15 46.00 -4.35 4.33
N LYS A 16 47.11 -3.68 4.62
CA LYS A 16 47.15 -2.26 4.95
C LYS A 16 46.51 -1.45 3.83
N SER A 17 45.61 -0.58 4.25
CA SER A 17 45.08 0.56 3.52
C SER A 17 46.19 1.48 3.01
N SER A 18 46.21 1.70 1.70
CA SER A 18 46.82 2.88 1.09
C SER A 18 45.74 3.74 0.42
N PRO A 19 45.93 5.07 0.39
CA PRO A 19 44.88 6.05 0.17
C PRO A 19 44.74 6.45 -1.31
N GLY A 20 43.53 6.83 -1.71
CA GLY A 20 43.29 7.56 -2.95
C GLY A 20 42.82 6.73 -4.14
N THR A 21 41.53 6.48 -4.22
CA THR A 21 40.85 6.32 -5.51
C THR A 21 39.76 7.39 -5.60
N GLY A 22 39.96 8.36 -6.50
CA GLY A 22 39.06 9.50 -6.69
C GLY A 22 37.64 9.08 -7.06
N PHE A 23 36.66 9.75 -6.47
CA PHE A 23 35.24 9.58 -6.79
C PHE A 23 34.97 10.08 -8.22
N ASN A 24 34.68 9.17 -9.16
CA ASN A 24 34.41 9.53 -10.55
C ASN A 24 32.94 9.91 -10.76
N ILE A 25 32.66 11.21 -10.79
CA ILE A 25 31.31 11.79 -10.91
C ILE A 25 30.62 11.45 -12.22
N GLN A 26 31.37 11.19 -13.30
CA GLN A 26 30.77 10.81 -14.59
C GLN A 26 30.11 9.42 -14.52
N ASN A 27 30.61 8.52 -13.68
CA ASN A 27 29.98 7.21 -13.45
C ASN A 27 28.75 7.32 -12.52
N PHE A 28 28.77 8.24 -11.56
CA PHE A 28 27.65 8.47 -10.64
C PHE A 28 26.39 9.02 -11.35
N SER A 29 26.56 9.96 -12.31
CA SER A 29 25.43 10.41 -13.15
C SER A 29 24.86 9.29 -14.04
N LYS A 30 25.70 8.34 -14.50
CA LYS A 30 25.26 7.17 -15.29
C LYS A 30 24.53 6.12 -14.44
N GLU A 31 24.91 5.93 -13.18
CA GLU A 31 24.23 4.98 -12.28
C GLU A 31 22.85 5.48 -11.81
N ILE A 32 22.66 6.80 -11.71
CA ILE A 32 21.34 7.39 -11.40
C ILE A 32 20.40 7.29 -12.62
N THR A 33 20.91 7.42 -13.84
CA THR A 33 20.10 7.32 -15.07
C THR A 33 19.79 5.88 -15.47
N ASN A 34 20.63 4.89 -15.11
CA ASN A 34 20.43 3.48 -15.48
C ASN A 34 19.52 2.66 -14.54
N ARG A 35 18.85 3.28 -13.56
CA ARG A 35 17.77 2.62 -12.80
C ARG A 35 16.45 2.74 -13.56
N PRO A 36 15.67 1.65 -13.70
CA PRO A 36 14.49 1.63 -14.56
C PRO A 36 13.53 2.76 -14.19
N HIS A 37 13.21 3.59 -15.17
CA HIS A 37 12.37 4.77 -15.05
C HIS A 37 10.99 4.42 -14.48
N SER A 38 10.77 4.68 -13.19
CA SER A 38 9.42 4.97 -12.72
C SER A 38 9.01 6.32 -13.32
N ARG A 39 7.96 6.35 -14.14
CA ARG A 39 7.31 7.56 -14.67
C ARG A 39 6.68 8.40 -13.54
N THR A 40 7.51 8.97 -12.67
CA THR A 40 7.18 10.05 -11.73
C THR A 40 8.48 10.81 -11.44
N GLY A 41 8.78 11.84 -12.22
CA GLY A 41 9.84 12.78 -11.88
C GLY A 41 9.51 13.46 -10.54
N GLY A 42 10.28 13.17 -9.48
CA GLY A 42 10.08 13.84 -8.20
C GLY A 42 10.69 13.24 -6.93
N ARG A 43 11.07 11.94 -6.90
CA ARG A 43 11.53 11.27 -5.65
C ARG A 43 13.04 11.34 -5.44
N PHE A 44 13.44 11.50 -4.17
CA PHE A 44 14.83 11.42 -3.72
C PHE A 44 15.33 9.97 -3.69
N ILE A 45 16.59 9.74 -4.04
CA ILE A 45 17.29 8.45 -3.94
C ILE A 45 18.16 8.48 -2.69
N HIS A 46 17.91 7.61 -1.71
CA HIS A 46 18.73 7.56 -0.50
C HIS A 46 20.05 6.81 -0.74
N PHE A 47 21.16 7.31 -0.17
CA PHE A 47 22.44 6.58 -0.20
C PHE A 47 22.38 5.39 0.75
N ARG A 48 22.99 4.24 0.38
CA ARG A 48 23.14 3.13 1.32
C ARG A 48 24.24 3.46 2.35
N LYS A 49 24.34 2.64 3.40
CA LYS A 49 25.31 2.83 4.49
C LYS A 49 26.74 2.80 3.91
N GLY A 50 27.53 3.85 4.14
CA GLY A 50 28.89 3.99 3.59
C GLY A 50 28.98 4.76 2.26
N GLU A 51 27.90 4.86 1.50
CA GLU A 51 27.94 5.31 0.09
C GLU A 51 27.76 6.81 -0.10
N CYS A 52 27.54 7.59 0.97
CA CYS A 52 27.46 9.04 0.82
C CYS A 52 28.88 9.57 0.54
N PRO A 53 29.15 10.17 -0.64
CA PRO A 53 30.50 10.58 -1.01
C PRO A 53 31.02 11.75 -0.16
N ILE A 54 30.15 12.39 0.61
CA ILE A 54 30.48 13.54 1.46
C ILE A 54 30.84 13.12 2.89
N CYS A 55 30.02 12.26 3.50
CA CYS A 55 30.18 11.88 4.91
C CYS A 55 30.58 10.43 5.12
N GLY A 56 30.92 9.70 4.06
CA GLY A 56 31.24 8.26 4.13
C GLY A 56 30.11 7.44 4.77
N GLY A 57 28.87 7.92 4.71
CA GLY A 57 27.71 7.27 5.31
C GLY A 57 27.51 7.46 6.82
N GLN A 58 28.13 8.48 7.45
CA GLN A 58 27.86 8.82 8.86
C GLN A 58 26.36 9.00 9.17
N HIS A 59 25.56 9.48 8.20
CA HIS A 59 24.11 9.62 8.37
C HIS A 59 23.31 8.84 7.33
N LYS A 60 22.37 8.03 7.82
CA LYS A 60 21.51 7.15 7.01
C LYS A 60 20.48 7.90 6.16
N SER A 61 20.25 9.20 6.42
CA SER A 61 19.24 9.99 5.71
C SER A 61 19.77 10.74 4.50
N CYS A 62 21.09 10.69 4.24
CA CYS A 62 21.69 11.34 3.08
C CYS A 62 21.04 10.80 1.79
N ARG A 63 20.85 11.67 0.81
CA ARG A 63 20.08 11.34 -0.40
C ARG A 63 20.54 12.15 -1.59
N ALA A 64 20.39 11.64 -2.79
CA ALA A 64 20.57 12.37 -4.04
C ALA A 64 19.20 12.67 -4.68
N LYS A 65 19.13 13.74 -5.45
CA LYS A 65 18.03 13.99 -6.38
C LYS A 65 18.61 14.70 -7.58
N ASP A 66 18.37 14.15 -8.75
CA ASP A 66 19.01 14.59 -9.99
C ASP A 66 20.55 14.57 -9.82
N ASN A 67 21.25 15.66 -10.12
CA ASN A 67 22.70 15.79 -9.90
C ASN A 67 23.08 16.38 -8.53
N LEU A 68 22.14 16.50 -7.58
CA LEU A 68 22.38 17.10 -6.27
C LEU A 68 22.46 16.05 -5.16
N ILE A 69 23.45 16.22 -4.27
CA ILE A 69 23.70 15.34 -3.13
C ILE A 69 23.34 16.09 -1.84
N PHE A 70 22.42 15.56 -1.05
CA PHE A 70 21.96 16.10 0.22
C PHE A 70 22.58 15.29 1.37
N CYS A 71 23.58 15.87 2.03
CA CYS A 71 24.32 15.28 3.13
C CYS A 71 24.00 15.95 4.47
N ARG A 72 24.01 15.21 5.58
CA ARG A 72 23.73 15.75 6.93
C ARG A 72 24.94 16.40 7.61
N SER A 73 26.17 15.96 7.31
CA SER A 73 27.36 16.35 8.08
C SER A 73 27.97 17.70 7.69
N GLY A 74 27.64 18.27 6.53
CA GLY A 74 28.21 19.54 6.09
C GLY A 74 29.73 19.53 5.90
N ASN A 75 30.32 18.37 5.59
CA ASN A 75 31.76 18.21 5.39
C ASN A 75 32.28 19.00 4.17
N PRO A 76 33.59 19.29 4.09
CA PRO A 76 34.20 19.86 2.89
C PRO A 76 33.85 19.06 1.64
N ALA A 77 33.65 19.76 0.52
CA ALA A 77 33.27 19.11 -0.73
C ALA A 77 34.45 18.29 -1.30
N PRO A 78 34.28 17.00 -1.60
CA PRO A 78 35.31 16.20 -2.26
C PRO A 78 35.61 16.72 -3.66
N ASN A 79 36.78 16.37 -4.20
CA ASN A 79 37.17 16.74 -5.57
C ASN A 79 36.09 16.35 -6.60
N GLY A 80 35.68 17.34 -7.41
CA GLY A 80 34.61 17.22 -8.41
C GLY A 80 33.21 17.58 -7.90
N LEU A 81 33.02 17.78 -6.60
CA LEU A 81 31.81 18.36 -6.02
C LEU A 81 32.10 19.75 -5.43
N ARG A 82 31.10 20.63 -5.48
CA ARG A 82 31.07 21.91 -4.75
C ARG A 82 29.90 21.92 -3.77
N LEU A 83 30.12 22.46 -2.57
CA LEU A 83 29.05 22.65 -1.58
C LEU A 83 28.22 23.88 -1.97
N VAL A 84 26.94 23.66 -2.24
CA VAL A 84 25.97 24.70 -2.60
C VAL A 84 25.42 25.42 -1.35
N GLY A 85 25.29 24.68 -0.24
CA GLY A 85 24.78 25.16 1.05
C GLY A 85 23.60 24.33 1.57
N PRO A 86 23.00 24.67 2.71
CA PRO A 86 21.91 23.90 3.30
C PRO A 86 20.57 24.00 2.53
N ASP A 87 19.71 23.01 2.69
CA ASP A 87 18.36 22.93 2.12
C ASP A 87 17.39 23.89 2.83
N LYS A 88 16.17 24.06 2.30
CA LYS A 88 15.19 25.04 2.81
C LYS A 88 14.85 24.89 4.29
N ASN A 89 15.05 23.71 4.86
CA ASN A 89 14.73 23.40 6.24
C ASN A 89 16.00 23.32 7.14
N ASN A 90 17.17 23.67 6.62
CA ASN A 90 18.48 23.54 7.27
C ASN A 90 18.77 22.13 7.82
N LEU A 91 18.21 21.10 7.18
CA LEU A 91 18.33 19.71 7.58
C LEU A 91 19.43 18.98 6.81
N PHE A 92 19.79 19.45 5.62
CA PHE A 92 20.79 18.84 4.75
C PHE A 92 21.66 19.89 4.06
N PHE A 93 22.96 19.67 3.96
CA PHE A 93 23.88 20.38 3.08
C PHE A 93 23.86 19.78 1.67
N VAL A 94 23.70 20.64 0.67
CA VAL A 94 23.50 20.26 -0.72
C VAL A 94 24.80 20.46 -1.50
N TYR A 95 25.24 19.44 -2.23
CA TYR A 95 26.45 19.44 -3.05
C TYR A 95 26.07 19.19 -4.51
N ALA A 96 26.77 19.86 -5.43
CA ALA A 96 26.57 19.76 -6.87
C ALA A 96 27.90 19.48 -7.58
N PRO A 97 27.92 18.97 -8.82
CA PRO A 97 29.15 18.81 -9.60
C PRO A 97 29.87 20.16 -9.79
N GLY A 98 31.19 20.18 -9.60
CA GLY A 98 32.04 21.37 -9.72
C GLY A 98 33.35 21.24 -8.94
N GLN A 99 34.31 22.15 -9.13
CA GLN A 99 35.55 22.11 -8.33
C GLN A 99 35.26 22.36 -6.85
N ALA A 100 36.00 21.66 -5.97
CA ALA A 100 35.88 21.81 -4.53
C ALA A 100 36.16 23.27 -4.16
N SER A 101 35.13 23.95 -3.69
CA SER A 101 35.22 25.30 -3.12
C SER A 101 34.91 25.20 -1.64
N ASP A 102 35.73 25.83 -0.80
CA ASP A 102 35.40 25.99 0.60
C ASP A 102 34.07 26.73 0.72
N PHE A 103 33.12 26.09 1.42
CA PHE A 103 31.86 26.74 1.74
C PHE A 103 32.13 27.80 2.80
N ASP A 104 32.34 29.02 2.33
CA ASP A 104 32.39 30.18 3.20
C ASP A 104 31.00 30.39 3.83
N ARG A 105 30.86 29.83 5.03
CA ARG A 105 29.63 29.92 5.83
C ARG A 105 29.29 31.38 6.13
N GLU A 106 30.29 32.25 6.28
CA GLU A 106 30.06 33.69 6.43
C GLU A 106 29.58 34.30 5.12
N ALA A 107 30.10 33.92 3.95
CA ALA A 107 29.53 34.35 2.67
C ALA A 107 28.12 33.81 2.42
N TRP A 108 27.77 32.61 2.90
CA TRP A 108 26.42 32.08 2.79
C TRP A 108 25.46 32.75 3.78
N GLU A 109 25.88 32.99 5.02
CA GLU A 109 25.11 33.76 6.01
C GLU A 109 24.97 35.22 5.55
N ARG A 110 26.01 35.82 4.97
CA ARG A 110 25.94 37.10 4.23
C ARG A 110 24.95 37.02 3.07
N ARG A 111 25.00 35.99 2.20
CA ARG A 111 24.03 35.81 1.10
C ARG A 111 22.60 35.53 1.58
N LYS A 112 22.44 34.90 2.74
CA LYS A 112 21.14 34.66 3.36
C LYS A 112 20.61 35.95 3.98
N GLN A 113 21.45 36.70 4.68
CA GLN A 113 21.15 38.04 5.15
C GLN A 113 20.91 38.98 3.96
N GLU A 114 21.62 38.85 2.84
CA GLU A 114 21.39 39.57 1.58
C GLU A 114 20.10 39.11 0.92
N ARG A 115 19.68 37.83 1.02
CA ARG A 115 18.38 37.36 0.51
C ARG A 115 17.23 37.78 1.40
N GLU A 116 17.41 37.76 2.72
CA GLU A 116 16.44 38.24 3.70
C GLU A 116 16.37 39.77 3.63
N ALA A 117 17.48 40.45 3.42
CA ALA A 117 17.59 41.88 3.13
C ALA A 117 17.05 42.19 1.73
N ALA A 118 17.27 41.35 0.70
CA ALA A 118 16.67 41.52 -0.63
C ALA A 118 15.18 41.21 -0.63
N GLN A 119 14.70 40.31 0.23
CA GLN A 119 13.28 40.09 0.48
C GLN A 119 12.67 41.21 1.31
N ALA A 120 13.41 41.78 2.27
CA ALA A 120 13.02 42.97 3.01
C ALA A 120 13.05 44.22 2.11
N GLN A 121 13.99 44.28 1.16
CA GLN A 121 14.12 45.31 0.16
C GLN A 121 13.06 45.15 -0.93
N GLN A 122 12.72 43.93 -1.37
CA GLN A 122 11.52 43.65 -2.17
C GLN A 122 10.22 44.00 -1.43
N ARG A 123 10.18 43.95 -0.09
CA ARG A 123 9.03 44.45 0.71
C ARG A 123 8.98 45.98 0.71
N LEU A 124 10.13 46.65 0.72
CA LEU A 124 10.27 48.11 0.58
C LEU A 124 9.99 48.60 -0.85
N GLU A 125 10.31 47.79 -1.86
CA GLU A 125 10.12 48.04 -3.29
C GLU A 125 8.78 47.48 -3.83
N ALA A 126 7.96 46.86 -2.96
CA ALA A 126 6.66 46.32 -3.35
C ALA A 126 5.77 47.45 -3.84
N MET A 127 5.38 47.38 -5.12
CA MET A 127 4.55 48.39 -5.77
C MET A 127 3.28 48.67 -4.94
N PRO A 128 3.02 49.94 -4.59
CA PRO A 128 1.81 50.34 -3.88
C PRO A 128 0.55 49.86 -4.60
N VAL A 129 -0.47 49.48 -3.84
CA VAL A 129 -1.69 48.89 -4.42
C VAL A 129 -2.40 49.83 -5.40
N ALA A 130 -2.37 51.14 -5.17
CA ALA A 130 -2.93 52.13 -6.10
C ALA A 130 -2.21 52.10 -7.47
N GLU A 131 -0.88 51.92 -7.48
CA GLU A 131 -0.14 51.83 -8.74
C GLU A 131 -0.33 50.46 -9.41
N ARG A 132 -0.50 49.38 -8.63
CA ARG A 132 -0.90 48.07 -9.18
C ARG A 132 -2.23 48.16 -9.92
N ASP A 133 -3.24 48.80 -9.31
CA ASP A 133 -4.56 48.99 -9.93
C ASP A 133 -4.44 49.75 -11.24
N ARG A 134 -3.75 50.90 -11.22
CA ARG A 134 -3.51 51.71 -12.42
C ARG A 134 -2.87 50.92 -13.55
N LEU A 135 -1.87 50.08 -13.27
CA LEU A 135 -1.17 49.30 -14.29
C LEU A 135 -1.98 48.08 -14.76
N TYR A 136 -2.67 47.37 -13.86
CA TYR A 136 -3.55 46.25 -14.24
C TYR A 136 -4.68 46.71 -15.16
N ARG A 137 -5.27 47.88 -14.91
CA ARG A 137 -6.33 48.45 -15.75
C ARG A 137 -5.85 48.89 -17.14
N LYS A 138 -4.55 49.12 -17.31
CA LYS A 138 -3.93 49.46 -18.61
C LYS A 138 -3.57 48.25 -19.46
N LEU A 139 -3.65 47.02 -18.93
CA LEU A 139 -3.23 45.83 -19.66
C LEU A 139 -4.13 45.59 -20.89
N PRO A 140 -3.56 45.04 -21.99
CA PRO A 140 -4.36 44.68 -23.16
C PRO A 140 -5.38 43.60 -22.82
N GLY A 141 -6.64 43.79 -23.21
CA GLY A 141 -7.74 42.88 -22.89
C GLY A 141 -8.31 43.05 -21.49
N HIS A 142 -7.97 44.15 -20.79
CA HIS A 142 -8.59 44.49 -19.52
C HIS A 142 -10.11 44.60 -19.65
N GLY A 143 -10.83 43.96 -18.73
CA GLY A 143 -12.29 43.97 -18.73
C GLY A 143 -12.91 43.31 -19.97
N GLN A 144 -12.29 42.26 -20.51
CA GLN A 144 -12.84 41.48 -21.63
C GLN A 144 -12.84 39.98 -21.33
N LEU A 145 -13.91 39.30 -21.74
CA LEU A 145 -14.03 37.84 -21.67
C LEU A 145 -14.15 37.24 -23.08
N THR A 146 -13.51 36.11 -23.32
CA THR A 146 -13.78 35.30 -24.51
C THR A 146 -15.14 34.65 -24.39
N GLN A 147 -15.76 34.30 -25.53
CA GLN A 147 -17.05 33.60 -25.56
C GLN A 147 -17.03 32.31 -24.73
N ARG A 148 -15.91 31.58 -24.74
CA ARG A 148 -15.71 30.37 -23.93
C ARG A 148 -15.76 30.67 -22.43
N HIS A 149 -15.04 31.69 -21.97
CA HIS A 149 -15.04 32.07 -20.55
C HIS A 149 -16.40 32.62 -20.10
N HIS A 150 -17.09 33.33 -21.00
CA HIS A 150 -18.46 33.76 -20.76
C HIS A 150 -19.38 32.55 -20.52
N GLN A 151 -19.35 31.53 -21.38
CA GLN A 151 -20.13 30.30 -21.21
C GLN A 151 -19.75 29.51 -19.94
N GLU A 152 -18.48 29.49 -19.53
CA GLU A 152 -18.05 28.83 -18.29
C GLU A 152 -18.62 29.53 -17.04
N LEU A 153 -18.65 30.87 -17.04
CA LEU A 153 -19.17 31.67 -15.94
C LEU A 153 -20.70 31.67 -15.90
N SER A 154 -21.38 31.70 -17.06
CA SER A 154 -22.86 31.62 -17.13
C SER A 154 -23.43 30.35 -16.49
N LYS A 155 -22.65 29.27 -16.39
CA LYS A 155 -23.04 28.03 -15.68
C LYS A 155 -23.09 28.18 -14.16
N ARG A 156 -22.62 29.30 -13.59
CA ARG A 156 -22.46 29.55 -12.14
C ARG A 156 -23.45 30.57 -11.58
N ARG A 157 -24.67 30.62 -12.14
CA ARG A 157 -25.77 31.51 -11.70
C ARG A 157 -25.40 32.99 -11.62
N ILE A 158 -24.53 33.45 -12.54
CA ILE A 158 -24.29 34.88 -12.75
C ILE A 158 -25.19 35.36 -13.88
N THR A 159 -25.98 36.40 -13.65
CA THR A 159 -26.79 37.01 -14.70
C THR A 159 -25.89 37.77 -15.68
N PRO A 160 -26.30 37.99 -16.94
CA PRO A 160 -25.55 38.81 -17.89
C PRO A 160 -25.20 40.19 -17.32
N GLU A 161 -26.14 40.83 -16.61
CA GLU A 161 -25.93 42.14 -15.99
C GLU A 161 -24.84 42.13 -14.90
N MET A 162 -24.85 41.14 -14.00
CA MET A 162 -23.82 40.97 -12.98
C MET A 162 -22.44 40.70 -13.60
N LEU A 163 -22.41 39.88 -14.66
CA LEU A 163 -21.18 39.53 -15.36
C LEU A 163 -20.61 40.77 -16.07
N ASP A 164 -21.44 41.51 -16.78
CA ASP A 164 -21.07 42.75 -17.46
C ASP A 164 -20.57 43.79 -16.45
N PHE A 165 -21.22 43.90 -15.29
CA PHE A 165 -20.75 44.75 -14.19
C PHE A 165 -19.36 44.33 -13.70
N ALA A 166 -19.17 43.06 -13.34
CA ALA A 166 -17.87 42.56 -12.84
C ALA A 166 -16.74 42.70 -13.87
N VAL A 167 -17.06 42.50 -15.16
CA VAL A 167 -16.12 42.66 -16.28
C VAL A 167 -15.79 44.14 -16.48
N LYS A 168 -16.78 45.04 -16.47
CA LYS A 168 -16.60 46.51 -16.58
C LYS A 168 -15.75 47.07 -15.44
N GLN A 169 -15.89 46.52 -14.23
CA GLN A 169 -15.06 46.89 -13.08
C GLN A 169 -13.63 46.34 -13.17
N GLY A 170 -13.37 45.41 -14.09
CA GLY A 170 -12.06 44.76 -14.25
C GLY A 170 -11.83 43.63 -13.25
N TRP A 171 -12.86 43.12 -12.59
CA TRP A 171 -12.74 42.06 -11.59
C TRP A 171 -12.61 40.67 -12.20
N LEU A 172 -13.18 40.50 -13.40
CA LEU A 172 -13.08 39.31 -14.23
C LEU A 172 -12.54 39.68 -15.61
N GLN A 173 -11.53 38.96 -16.07
CA GLN A 173 -10.98 39.13 -17.42
C GLN A 173 -10.34 37.84 -17.93
N THR A 174 -10.26 37.71 -19.25
CA THR A 174 -9.47 36.65 -19.88
C THR A 174 -8.00 37.01 -19.78
N TRP A 175 -7.24 36.13 -19.16
CA TRP A 175 -5.80 36.25 -19.09
C TRP A 175 -5.16 35.35 -20.13
N ASN A 176 -4.42 35.97 -21.04
CA ASN A 176 -3.60 35.27 -22.02
C ASN A 176 -2.14 35.46 -21.65
N ARG A 177 -1.40 34.36 -21.52
CA ARG A 177 0.04 34.36 -21.28
C ARG A 177 0.76 34.75 -22.56
N GLY A 178 1.76 35.62 -22.44
CA GLY A 178 2.61 36.04 -23.54
C GLY A 178 2.09 37.26 -24.31
N THR A 179 0.95 37.83 -23.92
CA THR A 179 0.44 39.10 -24.44
C THR A 179 1.46 40.20 -24.25
N LYS A 180 1.77 40.93 -25.32
CA LYS A 180 2.74 42.03 -25.32
C LYS A 180 2.14 43.26 -24.65
N VAL A 181 2.86 43.84 -23.70
CA VAL A 181 2.49 45.06 -22.97
C VAL A 181 3.37 46.19 -23.46
N ASN A 182 2.75 47.26 -23.99
CA ASN A 182 3.45 48.35 -24.66
C ASN A 182 3.76 49.55 -23.74
N PHE A 183 3.80 49.34 -22.42
CA PHE A 183 4.17 50.36 -21.44
C PHE A 183 5.07 49.77 -20.34
N PRO A 184 5.90 50.58 -19.66
CA PRO A 184 6.78 50.10 -18.60
C PRO A 184 5.99 49.55 -17.42
N CYS A 185 6.12 48.25 -17.14
CA CYS A 185 5.41 47.58 -16.05
C CYS A 185 6.09 46.29 -15.55
N ASP A 186 7.42 46.17 -15.72
CA ASP A 186 8.16 44.95 -15.33
C ASP A 186 8.17 44.68 -13.82
N ASN A 187 7.75 45.67 -13.01
CA ASN A 187 7.52 45.54 -11.58
C ASN A 187 6.05 45.21 -11.20
N LEU A 188 5.19 44.84 -12.16
CA LEU A 188 3.83 44.38 -11.90
C LEU A 188 3.79 42.85 -11.74
N PRO A 189 3.18 42.28 -10.67
CA PRO A 189 3.11 40.84 -10.51
C PRO A 189 2.36 40.17 -11.67
N GLY A 190 3.02 39.23 -12.36
CA GLY A 190 2.47 38.58 -13.54
C GLY A 190 2.89 39.19 -14.87
N VAL A 191 3.69 40.25 -14.89
CA VAL A 191 4.29 40.81 -16.09
C VAL A 191 5.81 40.81 -15.93
N LEU A 192 6.52 40.51 -17.02
CA LEU A 192 7.98 40.62 -17.07
C LEU A 192 8.44 40.74 -18.52
N ASN A 193 9.41 41.62 -18.78
CA ASN A 193 9.97 41.91 -20.10
C ASN A 193 8.89 42.31 -21.11
N GLY A 194 7.95 43.16 -20.69
CA GLY A 194 6.83 43.62 -21.52
C GLY A 194 5.89 42.51 -21.99
N LYS A 195 5.80 41.39 -21.25
CA LYS A 195 4.87 40.28 -21.55
C LYS A 195 4.17 39.75 -20.31
N THR A 196 2.91 39.35 -20.46
CA THR A 196 2.15 38.65 -19.40
C THR A 196 2.69 37.23 -19.16
N LEU A 197 2.73 36.81 -17.90
CA LEU A 197 3.15 35.50 -17.42
C LEU A 197 1.97 34.74 -16.80
N GLY A 198 2.22 33.57 -16.21
CA GLY A 198 1.17 32.74 -15.61
C GLY A 198 0.70 31.62 -16.54
N ALA A 199 -0.60 31.47 -16.70
CA ALA A 199 -1.26 30.49 -17.57
C ALA A 199 -2.49 31.14 -18.21
N ASP A 200 -2.91 30.63 -19.36
CA ASP A 200 -4.15 31.06 -19.99
C ASP A 200 -5.36 30.64 -19.15
N GLY A 201 -6.35 31.52 -19.01
CA GLY A 201 -7.60 31.22 -18.31
C GLY A 201 -8.33 32.46 -17.77
N ILE A 202 -9.20 32.27 -16.79
CA ILE A 202 -9.99 33.34 -16.18
C ILE A 202 -9.22 33.94 -15.01
N ALA A 203 -8.86 35.23 -15.10
CA ALA A 203 -8.26 35.97 -14.01
C ALA A 203 -9.35 36.62 -13.15
N ILE A 204 -9.27 36.37 -11.84
CA ILE A 204 -10.17 36.87 -10.81
C ILE A 204 -9.38 37.82 -9.91
N ALA A 205 -9.81 39.07 -9.82
CA ALA A 205 -9.10 40.11 -9.08
C ALA A 205 -9.07 39.84 -7.55
N ALA A 206 -8.14 40.50 -6.88
CA ALA A 206 -8.10 40.66 -5.44
C ALA A 206 -8.11 42.15 -5.14
N LEU A 207 -9.17 42.69 -4.55
CA LEU A 207 -9.24 44.12 -4.26
C LEU A 207 -8.74 44.43 -2.85
N SER A 208 -8.24 45.64 -2.67
CA SER A 208 -8.02 46.23 -1.35
C SER A 208 -9.32 46.78 -0.75
N PRO A 209 -9.32 47.18 0.53
CA PRO A 209 -10.46 47.86 1.15
C PRO A 209 -10.93 49.11 0.39
N ASN A 210 -10.01 49.77 -0.33
CA ASN A 210 -10.30 50.94 -1.16
C ASN A 210 -10.74 50.59 -2.59
N GLY A 211 -11.01 49.32 -2.90
CA GLY A 211 -11.48 48.89 -4.22
C GLY A 211 -10.40 48.86 -5.32
N HIS A 212 -9.13 49.06 -4.96
CA HIS A 212 -8.01 48.98 -5.90
C HIS A 212 -7.59 47.52 -6.13
N ILE A 213 -7.34 47.14 -7.38
CA ILE A 213 -6.86 45.82 -7.77
C ILE A 213 -5.41 45.63 -7.29
N SER A 214 -5.24 44.70 -6.34
CA SER A 214 -3.95 44.40 -5.71
C SER A 214 -3.21 43.21 -6.31
N GLY A 215 -3.93 42.35 -7.06
CA GLY A 215 -3.40 41.18 -7.76
C GLY A 215 -4.52 40.34 -8.36
N TYR A 216 -4.15 39.20 -8.96
CA TYR A 216 -5.09 38.25 -9.57
C TYR A 216 -4.79 36.80 -9.18
N GLN A 217 -5.85 36.01 -9.06
CA GLN A 217 -5.80 34.56 -9.09
C GLN A 217 -6.36 34.07 -10.43
N ILE A 218 -5.66 33.15 -11.09
CA ILE A 218 -6.07 32.58 -12.38
C ILE A 218 -6.69 31.20 -12.14
N SER A 219 -7.87 30.97 -12.72
CA SER A 219 -8.42 29.64 -13.01
C SER A 219 -7.90 29.20 -14.38
N PRO A 220 -6.88 28.33 -14.46
CA PRO A 220 -6.26 28.00 -15.74
C PRO A 220 -7.20 27.19 -16.63
N ASP A 221 -7.11 27.38 -17.94
CA ASP A 221 -7.81 26.55 -18.92
C ASP A 221 -7.35 25.10 -18.86
N ASN A 222 -6.03 24.90 -18.77
CA ASN A 222 -5.43 23.60 -18.57
C ASN A 222 -5.31 23.30 -17.07
N LYS A 223 -6.16 22.38 -16.58
CA LYS A 223 -6.22 22.01 -15.15
C LYS A 223 -4.97 21.26 -14.64
N SER A 224 -4.01 20.89 -15.50
CA SER A 224 -2.71 20.37 -15.06
C SER A 224 -1.90 21.39 -14.24
N TYR A 225 -2.20 22.69 -14.37
CA TYR A 225 -1.60 23.76 -13.57
C TYR A 225 -2.25 23.94 -12.18
N GLY A 226 -3.24 23.13 -11.84
CA GLY A 226 -4.05 23.22 -10.61
C GLY A 226 -5.39 23.94 -10.83
N LYS A 227 -6.29 23.87 -9.83
CA LYS A 227 -7.62 24.50 -9.89
C LYS A 227 -7.53 26.03 -9.94
N TYR A 228 -6.64 26.61 -9.13
CA TYR A 228 -6.36 28.05 -9.07
C TYR A 228 -4.88 28.30 -8.82
N LYS A 229 -4.34 29.40 -9.37
CA LYS A 229 -2.94 29.81 -9.19
C LYS A 229 -2.81 31.33 -9.05
N TRP A 230 -1.94 31.79 -8.15
CA TRP A 230 -1.59 33.20 -8.06
C TRP A 230 -0.81 33.68 -9.29
N LEU A 231 -1.21 34.84 -9.81
CA LEU A 231 -0.44 35.52 -10.83
C LEU A 231 0.86 36.07 -10.21
N SER A 232 2.01 35.69 -10.79
CA SER A 232 3.32 35.99 -10.21
C SER A 232 4.44 35.96 -11.26
N SER A 233 5.41 36.87 -11.13
CA SER A 233 6.66 36.91 -11.92
C SER A 233 7.86 36.38 -11.12
N ALA A 234 7.69 36.02 -9.85
CA ALA A 234 8.74 35.64 -8.91
C ALA A 234 9.64 34.51 -9.40
N SER A 235 9.07 33.50 -10.06
CA SER A 235 9.83 32.37 -10.61
C SER A 235 10.80 32.75 -11.74
N LYS A 236 10.69 33.97 -12.30
CA LYS A 236 11.52 34.49 -13.39
C LYS A 236 12.31 35.75 -12.99
N GLY A 237 12.44 36.02 -11.69
CA GLY A 237 13.18 37.17 -11.17
C GLY A 237 12.39 38.48 -11.07
N GLY A 238 11.09 38.48 -11.41
CA GLY A 238 10.19 39.63 -11.20
C GLY A 238 9.44 39.58 -9.85
N PRO A 239 8.45 40.44 -9.63
CA PRO A 239 7.73 40.51 -8.35
C PRO A 239 6.70 39.40 -8.13
N GLY A 240 6.45 39.09 -6.85
CA GLY A 240 5.43 38.16 -6.38
C GLY A 240 4.09 38.83 -6.04
N PRO A 241 3.02 38.05 -5.77
CA PRO A 241 1.70 38.60 -5.46
C PRO A 241 1.61 39.27 -4.08
N GLN A 242 2.60 39.07 -3.21
CA GLN A 242 2.59 39.56 -1.83
C GLN A 242 2.43 41.08 -1.77
N LEU A 243 1.71 41.55 -0.76
CA LEU A 243 1.59 42.97 -0.41
C LEU A 243 2.81 43.45 0.38
N SER A 244 2.91 44.76 0.63
CA SER A 244 3.99 45.37 1.43
C SER A 244 4.10 44.79 2.85
N ASN A 245 2.98 44.35 3.43
CA ASN A 245 2.93 43.66 4.72
C ASN A 245 3.38 42.18 4.67
N GLY A 246 3.76 41.67 3.49
CA GLY A 246 4.20 40.29 3.28
C GLY A 246 3.09 39.24 3.22
N ASN A 247 1.83 39.62 3.44
CA ASN A 247 0.68 38.73 3.27
C ASN A 247 0.28 38.62 1.80
N LEU A 248 -0.43 37.54 1.46
CA LEU A 248 -1.11 37.45 0.17
C LEU A 248 -2.37 38.32 0.20
N PRO A 249 -2.78 38.91 -0.93
CA PRO A 249 -4.03 39.65 -1.00
C PRO A 249 -5.25 38.80 -0.64
N LEU A 250 -6.22 39.41 0.04
CA LEU A 250 -7.58 38.87 0.20
C LEU A 250 -8.46 39.34 -0.95
N ALA A 251 -9.52 38.59 -1.27
CA ALA A 251 -10.50 39.00 -2.27
C ALA A 251 -11.61 39.80 -1.59
N ILE A 252 -11.43 41.12 -1.48
CA ILE A 252 -12.40 42.01 -0.83
C ILE A 252 -13.33 42.58 -1.90
N TRP A 253 -14.62 42.29 -1.83
CA TRP A 253 -15.61 42.76 -2.79
C TRP A 253 -16.52 43.76 -2.11
N ARG A 254 -16.49 45.01 -2.59
CA ARG A 254 -17.35 46.11 -2.11
C ARG A 254 -18.06 46.77 -3.29
N HIS A 255 -19.31 47.18 -3.11
CA HIS A 255 -20.02 47.93 -4.13
C HIS A 255 -19.41 49.34 -4.26
N PRO A 256 -19.21 49.90 -5.47
CA PRO A 256 -18.67 51.25 -5.64
C PRO A 256 -19.47 52.34 -4.91
N ASP A 257 -20.80 52.17 -4.85
CA ASP A 257 -21.74 53.14 -4.29
C ASP A 257 -22.17 52.85 -2.84
N HIS A 258 -21.46 51.96 -2.11
CA HIS A 258 -21.78 51.73 -0.70
C HIS A 258 -21.57 53.01 0.12
N SER A 259 -22.43 53.23 1.12
CA SER A 259 -22.33 54.37 2.03
C SER A 259 -22.78 53.98 3.44
N GLY A 260 -21.97 54.34 4.43
CA GLY A 260 -22.23 54.01 5.84
C GLY A 260 -21.75 52.60 6.25
N PRO A 261 -22.25 52.08 7.39
CA PRO A 261 -21.84 50.80 7.93
C PRO A 261 -22.07 49.63 6.97
N VAL A 262 -21.15 48.67 6.96
CA VAL A 262 -21.20 47.50 6.07
C VAL A 262 -21.36 46.20 6.84
N LYS A 263 -22.13 45.27 6.25
CA LYS A 263 -22.16 43.87 6.68
C LYS A 263 -21.03 43.12 5.99
N ILE A 264 -20.17 42.45 6.78
CA ILE A 264 -19.06 41.66 6.25
C ILE A 264 -19.49 40.20 6.12
N ILE A 265 -19.31 39.62 4.94
CA ILE A 265 -19.51 38.18 4.69
C ILE A 265 -18.17 37.53 4.40
N LEU A 266 -17.84 36.46 5.11
CA LEU A 266 -16.62 35.69 4.91
C LEU A 266 -16.95 34.37 4.22
N THR A 267 -16.28 34.04 3.12
CA THR A 267 -16.45 32.76 2.40
C THR A 267 -15.14 32.30 1.74
N GLU A 268 -15.03 31.02 1.38
CA GLU A 268 -13.79 30.47 0.82
C GLU A 268 -13.72 30.60 -0.71
N GLY A 269 -12.54 30.99 -1.22
CA GLY A 269 -12.31 31.11 -2.66
C GLY A 269 -12.71 32.48 -3.24
N PHE A 270 -12.00 32.89 -4.29
CA PHE A 270 -12.11 34.25 -4.87
C PHE A 270 -13.35 34.40 -5.76
N LEU A 271 -13.59 33.40 -6.62
CA LEU A 271 -14.75 33.43 -7.50
C LEU A 271 -16.05 33.29 -6.69
N LYS A 272 -16.07 32.38 -5.71
CA LYS A 272 -17.21 32.18 -4.81
C LYS A 272 -17.59 33.47 -4.09
N SER A 273 -16.62 34.15 -3.48
CA SER A 273 -16.88 35.41 -2.78
C SER A 273 -17.34 36.53 -3.72
N LEU A 274 -16.85 36.58 -4.96
CA LEU A 274 -17.31 37.55 -5.95
C LEU A 274 -18.77 37.30 -6.35
N LEU A 275 -19.12 36.05 -6.66
CA LEU A 275 -20.48 35.67 -7.03
C LEU A 275 -21.46 35.97 -5.90
N THR A 276 -21.07 35.65 -4.67
CA THR A 276 -21.86 35.99 -3.47
C THR A 276 -22.10 37.50 -3.39
N ALA A 277 -21.05 38.33 -3.60
CA ALA A 277 -21.19 39.78 -3.54
C ALA A 277 -22.16 40.32 -4.61
N LEU A 278 -22.02 39.85 -5.86
CA LEU A 278 -22.90 40.24 -6.97
C LEU A 278 -24.36 39.85 -6.71
N GLN A 279 -24.61 38.66 -6.15
CA GLN A 279 -25.96 38.23 -5.77
C GLN A 279 -26.57 39.16 -4.71
N TYR A 280 -25.83 39.55 -3.68
CA TYR A 280 -26.33 40.53 -2.69
C TYR A 280 -26.64 41.89 -3.31
N TRP A 281 -25.81 42.38 -4.23
CA TRP A 281 -26.00 43.70 -4.82
C TRP A 281 -27.13 43.75 -5.85
N PHE A 282 -27.23 42.75 -6.73
CA PHE A 282 -28.18 42.77 -7.85
C PHE A 282 -29.48 42.04 -7.55
N GLU A 283 -29.48 40.92 -6.82
CA GLU A 283 -30.72 40.18 -6.51
C GLU A 283 -31.38 40.68 -5.24
N ARG A 284 -30.58 41.10 -4.23
CA ARG A 284 -31.11 41.55 -2.93
C ARG A 284 -31.12 43.08 -2.78
N GLY A 285 -30.48 43.81 -3.68
CA GLY A 285 -30.39 45.28 -3.63
C GLY A 285 -29.57 45.81 -2.45
N GLU A 286 -28.75 44.98 -1.80
CA GLU A 286 -28.02 45.35 -0.57
C GLU A 286 -26.58 45.81 -0.89
N THR A 287 -26.41 47.06 -1.32
CA THR A 287 -25.09 47.60 -1.71
C THR A 287 -24.10 47.77 -0.54
N ASN A 288 -24.58 47.84 0.70
CA ASN A 288 -23.77 47.93 1.93
C ASN A 288 -23.29 46.56 2.46
N VAL A 289 -23.07 45.59 1.56
CA VAL A 289 -22.50 44.27 1.88
C VAL A 289 -21.10 44.16 1.27
N VAL A 290 -20.12 43.78 2.10
CA VAL A 290 -18.75 43.51 1.68
C VAL A 290 -18.47 42.02 1.87
N VAL A 291 -18.07 41.33 0.79
CA VAL A 291 -17.73 39.91 0.84
C VAL A 291 -16.22 39.73 0.75
N ILE A 292 -15.64 39.00 1.69
CA ILE A 292 -14.19 38.73 1.75
C ILE A 292 -13.94 37.25 1.48
N GLY A 293 -13.14 36.99 0.46
CA GLY A 293 -12.65 35.66 0.10
C GLY A 293 -11.15 35.47 0.34
N THR A 294 -10.72 34.21 0.37
CA THR A 294 -9.32 33.84 0.62
C THR A 294 -8.88 32.61 -0.19
N ALA A 295 -7.56 32.42 -0.35
CA ALA A 295 -6.98 31.26 -1.02
C ALA A 295 -6.62 30.17 0.01
N SER A 296 -6.94 28.91 -0.30
CA SER A 296 -6.93 27.70 0.56
C SER A 296 -5.74 27.40 1.50
N SER A 297 -4.62 28.15 1.48
CA SER A 297 -3.49 27.96 2.40
C SER A 297 -3.42 29.08 3.45
N GLY A 298 -4.20 28.95 4.53
CA GLY A 298 -4.21 29.88 5.68
C GLY A 298 -5.33 30.92 5.63
N LEU A 299 -6.57 30.44 5.74
CA LEU A 299 -7.79 31.25 5.59
C LEU A 299 -7.72 32.55 6.41
N PHE A 300 -8.02 33.67 5.76
CA PHE A 300 -8.20 34.99 6.38
C PHE A 300 -7.01 35.53 7.18
N LYS A 301 -5.77 35.16 6.85
CA LYS A 301 -4.59 35.78 7.46
C LYS A 301 -4.52 37.27 7.11
N GLY A 302 -4.51 38.14 8.12
CA GLY A 302 -4.50 39.59 7.93
C GLY A 302 -5.91 40.22 7.86
N LEU A 303 -6.94 39.49 8.28
CA LEU A 303 -8.32 39.97 8.26
C LEU A 303 -8.54 41.12 9.24
N ARG A 304 -7.87 41.07 10.41
CA ARG A 304 -8.02 42.11 11.44
C ARG A 304 -7.64 43.50 10.91
N GLU A 305 -6.57 43.61 10.14
CA GLU A 305 -6.13 44.87 9.51
C GLU A 305 -7.06 45.32 8.38
N VAL A 306 -7.74 44.39 7.71
CA VAL A 306 -8.74 44.74 6.69
C VAL A 306 -10.01 45.29 7.33
N LEU A 307 -10.44 44.71 8.46
CA LEU A 307 -11.66 45.13 9.15
C LEU A 307 -11.58 46.55 9.72
N THR A 308 -10.37 47.06 10.02
CA THR A 308 -10.19 48.44 10.51
C THR A 308 -10.46 49.51 9.46
N GLU A 309 -10.52 49.14 8.18
CA GLU A 309 -10.80 50.06 7.06
C GLU A 309 -12.30 50.20 6.76
N PHE A 310 -13.15 49.48 7.50
CA PHE A 310 -14.60 49.49 7.33
C PHE A 310 -15.30 49.87 8.64
N GLU A 311 -16.40 50.61 8.53
CA GLU A 311 -17.37 50.74 9.61
C GLU A 311 -18.24 49.47 9.62
N VAL A 312 -17.92 48.50 10.48
CA VAL A 312 -18.52 47.15 10.44
C VAL A 312 -19.78 47.07 11.30
N GLU A 313 -20.93 46.80 10.67
CA GLU A 313 -22.21 46.54 11.36
C GLU A 313 -22.24 45.14 11.98
N GLY A 314 -21.70 44.15 11.28
CA GLY A 314 -21.65 42.76 11.71
C GLY A 314 -20.91 41.87 10.73
N ILE A 315 -20.49 40.70 11.21
CA ILE A 315 -19.69 39.73 10.43
C ILE A 315 -20.43 38.40 10.38
N THR A 316 -20.61 37.86 9.18
CA THR A 316 -21.16 36.53 8.96
C THR A 316 -20.16 35.66 8.23
N LEU A 317 -19.82 34.50 8.78
CA LEU A 317 -19.07 33.46 8.08
C LEU A 317 -20.05 32.51 7.39
N CYS A 318 -19.85 32.23 6.10
CA CYS A 318 -20.57 31.22 5.33
C CYS A 318 -19.68 29.98 5.19
N PRO A 319 -19.89 28.92 6.01
CA PRO A 319 -19.08 27.71 5.93
C PRO A 319 -19.31 26.96 4.62
N ASP A 320 -18.27 26.32 4.09
CA ASP A 320 -18.38 25.41 2.94
C ASP A 320 -19.30 24.22 3.28
N SER A 321 -20.01 23.73 2.27
CA SER A 321 -20.93 22.61 2.45
C SER A 321 -20.19 21.32 2.77
N GLY A 322 -20.60 20.64 3.85
CA GLY A 322 -19.84 19.51 4.41
C GLY A 322 -18.64 19.88 5.28
N SER A 323 -18.45 21.15 5.64
CA SER A 323 -17.37 21.60 6.53
C SER A 323 -17.47 21.06 7.96
N LEU A 324 -18.67 20.68 8.42
CA LEU A 324 -18.90 20.09 9.76
C LEU A 324 -18.06 18.82 10.03
N TRP A 325 -17.62 18.13 8.97
CA TRP A 325 -16.86 16.88 9.07
C TRP A 325 -15.33 17.09 8.98
N ASN A 326 -14.85 18.32 8.73
CA ASN A 326 -13.44 18.61 8.49
C ASN A 326 -12.81 19.43 9.62
N ASN A 327 -12.09 18.75 10.51
CA ASN A 327 -11.42 19.35 11.67
C ASN A 327 -10.41 20.46 11.33
N ASN A 328 -9.76 20.41 10.16
CA ASN A 328 -8.82 21.46 9.75
C ASN A 328 -9.56 22.73 9.33
N LEU A 329 -10.72 22.60 8.67
CA LEU A 329 -11.58 23.74 8.31
C LEU A 329 -12.19 24.38 9.56
N LEU A 330 -12.68 23.57 10.50
CA LEU A 330 -13.21 24.07 11.78
C LEU A 330 -12.16 24.85 12.60
N LYS A 331 -10.88 24.43 12.53
CA LYS A 331 -9.79 25.19 13.15
C LYS A 331 -9.63 26.56 12.48
N ASN A 332 -9.63 26.61 11.16
CA ASN A 332 -9.47 27.88 10.43
C ASN A 332 -10.65 28.84 10.67
N TYR A 333 -11.89 28.33 10.78
CA TYR A 333 -13.06 29.16 11.12
C TYR A 333 -12.97 29.72 12.53
N ARG A 334 -12.39 28.96 13.47
CA ARG A 334 -12.09 29.46 14.81
C ARG A 334 -11.04 30.58 14.78
N ASP A 335 -9.98 30.41 13.98
CA ASP A 335 -8.94 31.42 13.83
C ASP A 335 -9.51 32.70 13.17
N ALA A 336 -10.47 32.58 12.25
CA ALA A 336 -11.19 33.72 11.68
C ALA A 336 -12.07 34.43 12.74
N LYS A 337 -12.82 33.68 13.55
CA LYS A 337 -13.59 34.23 14.67
C LYS A 337 -12.70 35.01 15.64
N GLU A 338 -11.53 34.49 15.98
CA GLU A 338 -10.60 35.18 16.89
C GLU A 338 -10.10 36.51 16.31
N GLN A 339 -9.86 36.57 15.00
CA GLN A 339 -9.52 37.83 14.32
C GLN A 339 -10.69 38.84 14.33
N CYS A 340 -11.93 38.36 14.42
CA CYS A 340 -13.16 39.14 14.45
C CYS A 340 -13.72 39.41 15.86
N ARG A 341 -13.00 39.08 16.93
CA ARG A 341 -13.52 39.07 18.32
C ARG A 341 -14.13 40.38 18.84
N ASN A 342 -13.87 41.50 18.17
CA ASN A 342 -14.39 42.82 18.53
C ASN A 342 -15.73 43.15 17.83
N TYR A 343 -16.23 42.27 16.98
CA TYR A 343 -17.44 42.47 16.18
C TYR A 343 -18.47 41.38 16.46
N ASN A 344 -19.75 41.66 16.17
CA ASN A 344 -20.78 40.63 16.20
C ASN A 344 -20.49 39.60 15.09
N PHE A 345 -20.27 38.35 15.47
CA PHE A 345 -19.84 37.28 14.56
C PHE A 345 -20.82 36.12 14.57
N ASN A 346 -21.49 35.90 13.44
CA ASN A 346 -22.45 34.83 13.23
C ASN A 346 -22.03 33.90 12.09
N LEU A 347 -22.67 32.74 12.00
CA LEU A 347 -22.48 31.78 10.92
C LEU A 347 -23.79 31.59 10.16
N ALA A 348 -23.75 31.72 8.85
CA ALA A 348 -24.89 31.44 7.98
C ALA A 348 -25.08 29.92 7.85
N TRP A 349 -26.28 29.44 8.18
CA TRP A 349 -26.64 28.03 8.18
C TRP A 349 -27.96 27.83 7.43
N TRP A 350 -27.94 27.04 6.36
CA TRP A 350 -29.14 26.67 5.58
C TRP A 350 -29.31 25.15 5.51
N GLY A 351 -28.69 24.42 6.44
CA GLY A 351 -28.72 22.96 6.48
C GLY A 351 -27.59 22.26 5.73
N GLN A 352 -26.48 22.95 5.45
CA GLN A 352 -25.38 22.49 4.60
C GLN A 352 -24.44 21.45 5.23
N VAL A 353 -24.94 20.22 5.42
CA VAL A 353 -24.26 19.11 6.10
C VAL A 353 -23.35 18.30 5.17
N THR A 354 -23.65 18.22 3.88
CA THR A 354 -22.94 17.41 2.88
C THR A 354 -22.47 18.29 1.73
N LYS A 355 -21.58 17.75 0.89
CA LYS A 355 -21.15 18.45 -0.34
C LYS A 355 -22.26 18.60 -1.39
N GLY A 356 -23.40 17.92 -1.22
CA GLY A 356 -24.54 18.01 -2.12
C GLY A 356 -25.48 19.19 -1.82
N ASP A 357 -25.31 19.85 -0.68
CA ASP A 357 -26.26 20.87 -0.21
C ASP A 357 -26.01 22.27 -0.82
N GLY A 358 -24.99 22.38 -1.69
CA GLY A 358 -24.63 23.61 -2.41
C GLY A 358 -23.92 24.64 -1.55
N ASP A 359 -22.93 25.33 -2.10
CA ASP A 359 -22.23 26.43 -1.43
C ASP A 359 -23.06 27.74 -1.45
N ILE A 360 -22.61 28.79 -0.74
CA ILE A 360 -23.35 30.08 -0.65
C ILE A 360 -23.60 30.74 -2.01
N ASP A 361 -22.73 30.52 -3.00
CA ASP A 361 -22.91 31.00 -4.38
C ASP A 361 -23.88 30.14 -5.21
N GLU A 362 -24.27 28.97 -4.70
CA GLU A 362 -25.09 27.95 -5.39
C GLU A 362 -26.50 27.80 -4.81
N ILE A 363 -26.81 28.39 -3.65
CA ILE A 363 -28.17 28.37 -3.07
C ILE A 363 -29.10 29.35 -3.78
N ARG A 364 -30.42 29.12 -3.69
CA ARG A 364 -31.44 30.02 -4.28
C ARG A 364 -31.76 31.18 -3.34
N THR A 365 -32.21 32.31 -3.85
CA THR A 365 -32.59 33.49 -3.07
C THR A 365 -33.72 33.19 -2.07
N GLU A 366 -34.59 32.21 -2.35
CA GLU A 366 -35.64 31.77 -1.41
C GLU A 366 -35.13 30.85 -0.28
N THR A 367 -33.85 30.44 -0.30
CA THR A 367 -33.28 29.56 0.72
C THR A 367 -33.22 30.30 2.06
N THR A 368 -33.90 29.76 3.07
CA THR A 368 -33.86 30.33 4.41
C THR A 368 -32.48 30.12 5.04
N ILE A 369 -31.82 31.22 5.41
CA ILE A 369 -30.53 31.22 6.12
C ILE A 369 -30.78 31.55 7.59
N GLU A 370 -30.46 30.60 8.46
CA GLU A 370 -30.39 30.80 9.91
C GLU A 370 -29.02 31.36 10.29
N TYR A 371 -28.99 32.35 11.19
CA TYR A 371 -27.74 32.92 11.71
C TYR A 371 -27.43 32.32 13.07
N LEU A 372 -26.42 31.45 13.11
CA LEU A 372 -26.02 30.74 14.31
C LEU A 372 -24.86 31.46 14.98
N THR A 373 -24.90 31.54 16.30
CA THR A 373 -23.69 31.82 17.09
C THR A 373 -22.67 30.70 16.87
N TRP A 374 -21.39 31.00 17.11
CA TRP A 374 -20.34 29.98 17.09
C TRP A 374 -20.64 28.77 17.98
N GLU A 375 -21.23 29.00 19.16
CA GLU A 375 -21.57 27.90 20.07
C GLU A 375 -22.75 27.07 19.56
N GLN A 376 -23.76 27.68 18.92
CA GLN A 376 -24.85 26.96 18.27
C GLN A 376 -24.36 26.14 17.06
N PHE A 377 -23.50 26.70 16.22
CA PHE A 377 -22.89 25.98 15.09
C PHE A 377 -22.00 24.82 15.57
N LYS A 378 -21.20 25.04 16.63
CA LYS A 378 -20.45 23.98 17.30
C LYS A 378 -21.38 22.94 17.93
N ALA A 379 -22.55 23.34 18.44
CA ALA A 379 -23.55 22.43 18.96
C ALA A 379 -24.18 21.56 17.86
N LEU A 380 -24.30 22.02 16.61
CA LEU A 380 -24.72 21.17 15.47
C LEU A 380 -23.70 20.07 15.17
N SER A 381 -22.40 20.39 15.25
CA SER A 381 -21.34 19.36 15.22
C SER A 381 -21.47 18.39 16.39
N ARG A 382 -21.88 18.87 17.58
CA ARG A 382 -22.06 18.06 18.81
C ARG A 382 -23.35 17.23 18.85
N LYS A 383 -24.50 17.69 18.34
CA LYS A 383 -25.81 17.00 18.45
C LYS A 383 -25.86 15.66 17.71
N ARG A 384 -25.05 15.46 16.67
CA ARG A 384 -24.91 14.17 15.97
C ARG A 384 -23.61 13.41 16.29
N SER A 385 -22.60 14.12 16.81
CA SER A 385 -21.39 13.46 17.30
C SER A 385 -21.59 12.91 18.70
N GLY A 386 -22.33 13.60 19.59
CA GLY A 386 -22.46 13.37 21.04
C GLY A 386 -22.78 11.93 21.45
N GLU A 387 -23.85 11.36 20.89
CA GLU A 387 -24.22 9.97 21.17
C GLU A 387 -23.25 8.97 20.52
N ASN A 388 -22.68 9.29 19.35
CA ASN A 388 -21.84 8.35 18.62
C ASN A 388 -20.34 8.43 18.92
N TRP A 389 -19.78 9.55 19.39
CA TRP A 389 -18.33 9.72 19.53
C TRP A 389 -17.83 9.24 20.90
N LEU A 390 -18.55 9.60 21.98
CA LEU A 390 -18.29 9.10 23.33
C LEU A 390 -18.59 7.60 23.39
N GLN A 391 -19.74 7.16 22.85
CA GLN A 391 -20.02 5.73 22.73
C GLN A 391 -19.06 5.02 21.77
N ALA A 392 -18.65 5.60 20.63
CA ALA A 392 -17.65 4.94 19.77
C ALA A 392 -16.26 4.91 20.41
N ILE A 393 -15.88 5.85 21.28
CA ILE A 393 -14.60 5.85 21.98
C ILE A 393 -14.62 4.90 23.17
N VAL A 394 -15.69 4.94 23.98
CA VAL A 394 -15.95 3.97 25.05
C VAL A 394 -16.02 2.58 24.44
N LYS A 395 -16.83 2.36 23.39
CA LYS A 395 -16.85 1.12 22.60
C LYS A 395 -15.49 0.80 22.02
N LYS A 396 -14.68 1.73 21.51
CA LYS A 396 -13.33 1.43 20.98
C LYS A 396 -12.34 1.02 22.07
N LEU A 397 -12.48 1.53 23.29
CA LEU A 397 -11.66 1.18 24.45
C LEU A 397 -12.15 -0.11 25.09
N GLU A 398 -13.45 -0.29 25.26
CA GLU A 398 -14.12 -1.54 25.63
C GLU A 398 -13.85 -2.64 24.60
N THR A 399 -13.83 -2.37 23.29
CA THR A 399 -13.47 -3.36 22.25
C THR A 399 -11.99 -3.69 22.29
N LYS A 400 -11.10 -2.76 22.69
CA LYS A 400 -9.67 -3.05 22.91
C LYS A 400 -9.45 -3.88 24.17
N LEU A 401 -10.12 -3.53 25.27
CA LEU A 401 -10.15 -4.27 26.53
C LEU A 401 -10.75 -5.67 26.32
N SER A 402 -11.88 -5.74 25.63
CA SER A 402 -12.57 -6.95 25.17
C SER A 402 -11.74 -7.72 24.16
N ARG A 403 -10.87 -7.16 23.32
CA ARG A 403 -9.98 -7.94 22.43
C ARG A 403 -8.81 -8.55 23.19
N LYS A 404 -8.27 -7.86 24.20
CA LYS A 404 -7.28 -8.44 25.12
C LYS A 404 -7.91 -9.49 26.03
N GLN A 405 -9.10 -9.21 26.58
CA GLN A 405 -9.89 -10.15 27.38
C GLN A 405 -10.50 -11.26 26.53
N GLN A 406 -10.85 -11.05 25.26
CA GLN A 406 -11.26 -12.11 24.33
C GLN A 406 -10.06 -12.93 23.91
N ALA A 407 -8.86 -12.39 23.70
CA ALA A 407 -7.66 -13.20 23.49
C ALA A 407 -7.35 -14.07 24.73
N GLN A 408 -7.65 -13.57 25.94
CA GLN A 408 -7.53 -14.31 27.21
C GLN A 408 -8.70 -15.28 27.45
N SER A 409 -9.92 -14.93 27.05
CA SER A 409 -11.12 -15.76 27.21
C SER A 409 -11.32 -16.75 26.07
N LEU A 410 -10.81 -16.51 24.86
CA LEU A 410 -10.64 -17.52 23.82
C LEU A 410 -9.64 -18.56 24.30
N LYS A 411 -8.54 -18.14 24.96
CA LYS A 411 -7.63 -19.07 25.65
C LYS A 411 -8.30 -19.91 26.76
N GLN A 412 -9.46 -19.48 27.28
CA GLN A 412 -10.25 -20.21 28.29
C GLN A 412 -11.50 -20.90 27.72
N LYS A 413 -12.03 -20.46 26.57
CA LYS A 413 -13.23 -20.98 25.89
C LYS A 413 -12.89 -21.96 24.79
N LEU A 414 -11.78 -21.74 24.09
CA LEU A 414 -11.07 -22.81 23.41
C LEU A 414 -10.45 -23.59 24.55
N GLY A 415 -11.13 -24.65 24.99
CA GLY A 415 -10.43 -25.74 25.63
C GLY A 415 -9.26 -26.20 24.77
N ASP A 416 -8.56 -27.24 25.21
CA ASP A 416 -7.49 -27.84 24.43
C ASP A 416 -7.89 -27.95 22.95
N PRO A 417 -6.98 -27.62 22.01
CA PRO A 417 -7.25 -27.72 20.58
C PRO A 417 -7.94 -29.07 20.34
N PRO A 418 -9.03 -29.12 19.54
CA PRO A 418 -9.76 -30.35 19.32
C PRO A 418 -8.76 -31.45 18.99
N ALA A 419 -8.94 -32.61 19.62
CA ALA A 419 -8.03 -33.73 19.46
C ALA A 419 -7.79 -33.93 17.96
N PRO A 420 -6.52 -34.06 17.53
CA PRO A 420 -6.20 -34.10 16.11
C PRO A 420 -7.00 -35.22 15.45
N ASP A 421 -7.79 -34.84 14.46
CA ASP A 421 -8.66 -35.73 13.69
C ASP A 421 -7.81 -36.53 12.71
N PHE A 422 -7.45 -37.75 13.11
CA PHE A 422 -6.71 -38.72 12.29
C PHE A 422 -7.29 -40.11 12.50
N ASP A 423 -7.26 -40.93 11.45
CA ASP A 423 -7.75 -42.31 11.47
C ASP A 423 -6.67 -43.30 11.91
N LEU A 424 -5.40 -42.98 11.65
CA LEU A 424 -4.26 -43.82 12.01
C LEU A 424 -3.05 -43.00 12.48
N GLU A 425 -2.52 -43.35 13.64
CA GLU A 425 -1.19 -42.94 14.07
C GLU A 425 -0.21 -44.12 13.96
N TYR A 426 0.94 -43.88 13.32
CA TYR A 426 2.00 -44.87 13.16
C TYR A 426 3.34 -44.38 13.72
N GLN A 427 4.26 -45.31 14.01
CA GLN A 427 5.58 -44.98 14.54
C GLN A 427 6.59 -44.66 13.43
N GLU A 428 7.66 -43.95 13.77
CA GLU A 428 8.74 -43.67 12.80
C GLU A 428 9.27 -44.98 12.17
N GLY A 429 9.49 -44.98 10.86
CA GLY A 429 9.91 -46.15 10.10
C GLY A 429 8.76 -47.00 9.55
N GLN A 430 7.52 -46.80 10.01
CA GLN A 430 6.33 -47.55 9.55
C GLN A 430 5.53 -46.85 8.43
N ARG A 431 5.99 -45.67 7.95
CA ARG A 431 5.26 -44.88 6.94
C ARG A 431 4.97 -45.66 5.65
N PRO A 432 5.94 -46.35 5.01
CA PRO A 432 5.64 -47.12 3.80
C PRO A 432 4.53 -48.13 4.01
N GLN A 433 4.54 -48.85 5.14
CA GLN A 433 3.55 -49.86 5.47
C GLN A 433 2.18 -49.24 5.69
N ALA A 434 2.12 -48.08 6.36
CA ALA A 434 0.87 -47.34 6.55
C ALA A 434 0.25 -46.92 5.20
N TRP A 435 1.07 -46.39 4.27
CA TRP A 435 0.61 -46.05 2.92
C TRP A 435 0.13 -47.28 2.15
N GLN A 436 0.92 -48.36 2.15
CA GLN A 436 0.57 -49.61 1.46
C GLN A 436 -0.72 -50.22 2.01
N GLN A 437 -0.90 -50.24 3.33
CA GLN A 437 -2.09 -50.75 3.97
C GLN A 437 -3.32 -49.92 3.62
N ALA A 438 -3.20 -48.58 3.60
CA ALA A 438 -4.29 -47.70 3.24
C ALA A 438 -4.74 -47.96 1.78
N VAL A 439 -3.79 -48.01 0.83
CA VAL A 439 -4.09 -48.30 -0.58
C VAL A 439 -4.69 -49.70 -0.75
N LYS A 440 -4.14 -50.72 -0.07
CA LYS A 440 -4.70 -52.10 -0.09
C LYS A 440 -6.09 -52.22 0.54
N SER A 441 -6.45 -51.28 1.41
CA SER A 441 -7.79 -51.20 2.00
C SER A 441 -8.75 -50.36 1.16
N ASP A 442 -8.38 -50.09 -0.10
CA ASP A 442 -9.17 -49.34 -1.10
C ASP A 442 -9.44 -47.87 -0.73
N TYR A 443 -8.61 -47.28 0.15
CA TYR A 443 -8.65 -45.84 0.38
C TYR A 443 -8.06 -45.08 -0.81
N LYS A 444 -8.91 -44.30 -1.48
CA LYS A 444 -8.54 -43.51 -2.65
C LYS A 444 -7.83 -42.21 -2.31
N TYR A 445 -8.22 -41.54 -1.23
CA TYR A 445 -7.67 -40.25 -0.83
C TYR A 445 -7.02 -40.40 0.54
N ILE A 446 -5.69 -40.32 0.58
CA ILE A 446 -4.91 -40.53 1.81
C ILE A 446 -4.18 -39.23 2.12
N LEU A 447 -4.40 -38.66 3.29
CA LEU A 447 -3.75 -37.43 3.74
C LEU A 447 -2.74 -37.74 4.86
N ASP A 448 -1.44 -37.65 4.54
CA ASP A 448 -0.35 -37.78 5.52
C ASP A 448 -0.03 -36.40 6.14
N VAL A 449 -0.61 -36.17 7.33
CA VAL A 449 -0.40 -34.95 8.14
C VAL A 449 0.82 -35.02 9.05
N SER A 450 1.73 -35.98 8.84
CA SER A 450 2.98 -36.07 9.62
C SER A 450 3.72 -34.74 9.64
N GLY A 451 4.29 -34.39 10.79
CA GLY A 451 5.01 -33.13 10.99
C GLY A 451 6.10 -32.85 9.95
N THR A 452 6.46 -31.57 9.80
CA THR A 452 7.52 -31.15 8.88
C THR A 452 8.87 -31.78 9.28
N GLY A 453 9.69 -32.18 8.30
CA GLY A 453 11.00 -32.78 8.56
C GLY A 453 10.97 -34.26 9.00
N THR A 454 9.83 -34.94 8.95
CA THR A 454 9.68 -36.38 9.20
C THR A 454 10.07 -37.26 8.01
N SER A 455 10.71 -36.69 6.98
CA SER A 455 11.20 -37.38 5.78
C SER A 455 10.12 -37.94 4.84
N LYS A 456 8.94 -37.29 4.74
CA LYS A 456 7.85 -37.68 3.82
C LYS A 456 8.32 -37.85 2.36
N SER A 457 8.94 -36.82 1.77
CA SER A 457 9.45 -36.85 0.39
C SER A 457 10.55 -37.91 0.18
N HIS A 458 11.35 -38.17 1.23
CA HIS A 458 12.34 -39.25 1.20
C HIS A 458 11.67 -40.61 1.08
N THR A 459 10.65 -40.87 1.90
CA THR A 459 9.85 -42.10 1.83
C THR A 459 9.19 -42.23 0.46
N ALA A 460 8.61 -41.15 -0.09
CA ALA A 460 8.04 -41.15 -1.43
C ALA A 460 9.02 -41.64 -2.50
N GLY A 461 10.27 -41.16 -2.47
CA GLY A 461 11.31 -41.59 -3.43
C GLY A 461 11.76 -43.04 -3.29
N GLN A 462 11.52 -43.68 -2.13
CA GLN A 462 11.84 -45.08 -1.88
C GLN A 462 10.75 -46.03 -2.36
N CYS A 463 9.52 -45.54 -2.56
CA CYS A 463 8.41 -46.36 -3.01
C CYS A 463 8.57 -46.84 -4.46
N HIS A 464 7.99 -48.00 -4.73
CA HIS A 464 7.90 -48.64 -6.02
C HIS A 464 6.43 -48.92 -6.39
N PRO A 465 6.04 -48.91 -7.67
CA PRO A 465 4.64 -49.17 -8.05
C PRO A 465 4.11 -50.51 -7.54
N ASP A 466 4.98 -51.53 -7.50
CA ASP A 466 4.67 -52.87 -6.99
C ASP A 466 4.26 -52.87 -5.50
N ASP A 467 4.66 -51.85 -4.73
CA ASP A 467 4.24 -51.68 -3.31
C ASP A 467 2.73 -51.48 -3.19
N PHE A 468 2.10 -50.94 -4.24
CA PHE A 468 0.70 -50.50 -4.29
C PHE A 468 -0.15 -51.26 -5.32
N ASP A 469 0.39 -52.31 -5.93
CA ASP A 469 -0.22 -52.99 -7.08
C ASP A 469 -0.55 -52.03 -8.25
N ALA A 470 0.33 -51.05 -8.47
CA ALA A 470 0.20 -50.02 -9.49
C ALA A 470 1.19 -50.26 -10.64
N ASN A 471 0.87 -49.73 -11.83
CA ASN A 471 1.79 -49.71 -12.97
C ASN A 471 2.83 -48.59 -12.83
N GLN A 472 2.40 -47.43 -12.30
CA GLN A 472 3.21 -46.21 -12.25
C GLN A 472 3.02 -45.43 -10.96
N LEU A 473 4.08 -44.73 -10.55
CA LEU A 473 4.08 -43.76 -9.46
C LEU A 473 4.44 -42.37 -9.97
N PHE A 474 3.62 -41.39 -9.60
CA PHE A 474 3.87 -39.97 -9.87
C PHE A 474 4.17 -39.22 -8.58
N TYR A 475 5.37 -38.66 -8.45
CA TYR A 475 5.68 -37.65 -7.44
C TYR A 475 5.36 -36.26 -7.99
N ILE A 476 4.33 -35.62 -7.46
CA ILE A 476 3.80 -34.36 -7.97
C ILE A 476 4.25 -33.22 -7.06
N SER A 477 4.97 -32.24 -7.62
CA SER A 477 5.49 -31.11 -6.84
C SER A 477 5.77 -29.88 -7.72
N ASN A 478 5.52 -28.69 -7.17
CA ASN A 478 5.96 -27.43 -7.81
C ASN A 478 7.50 -27.35 -7.95
N GLN A 479 8.24 -28.11 -7.12
CA GLN A 479 9.70 -28.20 -7.15
C GLN A 479 10.20 -29.45 -7.89
N HIS A 480 9.41 -30.04 -8.80
CA HIS A 480 9.76 -31.27 -9.50
C HIS A 480 11.17 -31.25 -10.11
N ARG A 481 11.68 -30.12 -10.65
CA ARG A 481 13.06 -30.01 -11.17
C ARG A 481 14.14 -30.03 -10.08
N ASN A 482 13.82 -29.47 -8.92
CA ASN A 482 14.75 -29.13 -7.84
C ASN A 482 14.41 -29.93 -6.58
N VAL A 483 14.32 -31.26 -6.71
CA VAL A 483 14.03 -32.13 -5.58
C VAL A 483 15.10 -31.97 -4.52
N THR A 484 14.68 -31.89 -3.26
CA THR A 484 15.58 -31.66 -2.12
C THR A 484 16.03 -32.96 -1.45
N THR A 485 15.69 -34.11 -2.05
CA THR A 485 15.93 -35.43 -1.48
C THR A 485 16.51 -36.38 -2.52
N GLU A 486 17.62 -37.03 -2.17
CA GLU A 486 18.39 -37.93 -3.04
C GLU A 486 17.57 -39.09 -3.62
N THR A 487 16.58 -39.60 -2.86
CA THR A 487 15.76 -40.74 -3.29
C THR A 487 14.86 -40.41 -4.50
N LEU A 488 14.62 -39.13 -4.77
CA LEU A 488 13.82 -38.65 -5.90
C LEU A 488 14.67 -38.20 -7.09
N GLU A 489 15.98 -38.02 -6.96
CA GLU A 489 16.84 -37.49 -8.03
C GLU A 489 16.85 -38.37 -9.28
N ASN A 490 16.76 -39.69 -9.08
CA ASN A 490 16.77 -40.69 -10.15
C ASN A 490 15.39 -40.94 -10.79
N TRP A 491 14.33 -40.25 -10.34
CA TRP A 491 13.00 -40.36 -10.93
C TRP A 491 12.94 -39.53 -12.22
N ALA A 492 12.27 -40.08 -13.24
CA ALA A 492 12.19 -39.42 -14.54
C ALA A 492 11.35 -38.13 -14.45
N ASP A 493 11.92 -36.99 -14.88
CA ASP A 493 11.22 -35.71 -14.83
C ASP A 493 10.31 -35.53 -16.05
N LEU A 494 9.01 -35.38 -15.80
CA LEU A 494 8.02 -35.06 -16.82
C LEU A 494 8.06 -33.57 -17.11
N GLU A 495 9.07 -33.18 -17.88
CA GLU A 495 9.38 -31.79 -18.18
C GLU A 495 8.32 -31.14 -19.08
N ALA A 496 7.96 -29.89 -18.77
CA ALA A 496 7.05 -29.09 -19.59
C ALA A 496 7.79 -28.45 -20.77
N ARG A 497 7.06 -27.88 -21.73
CA ARG A 497 7.67 -27.07 -22.79
C ARG A 497 8.43 -25.89 -22.16
N HIS A 498 9.67 -25.63 -22.58
CA HIS A 498 10.50 -24.53 -22.10
C HIS A 498 11.40 -23.94 -23.19
N ASN A 499 11.65 -22.62 -23.08
CA ASN A 499 12.57 -21.88 -23.94
C ASN A 499 14.02 -21.88 -23.42
N GLY A 500 14.38 -22.92 -22.67
CA GLY A 500 15.69 -23.12 -22.06
C GLY A 500 15.72 -22.94 -20.54
N LEU A 501 16.71 -23.56 -19.89
CA LEU A 501 16.86 -23.60 -18.43
C LEU A 501 18.25 -23.13 -18.01
N ILE A 502 18.34 -22.53 -16.83
CA ILE A 502 19.56 -21.95 -16.25
C ILE A 502 19.76 -22.46 -14.82
N TRP A 503 21.03 -22.70 -14.48
CA TRP A 503 21.48 -22.95 -13.12
C TRP A 503 21.66 -21.63 -12.36
N GLU A 504 20.92 -21.46 -11.28
CA GLU A 504 21.01 -20.34 -10.37
C GLU A 504 21.60 -20.79 -9.04
N LYS A 505 22.53 -20.00 -8.47
CA LYS A 505 23.05 -20.25 -7.12
C LYS A 505 22.01 -19.86 -6.06
N THR A 506 21.76 -20.76 -5.11
CA THR A 506 20.90 -20.48 -3.93
C THR A 506 21.69 -19.73 -2.85
N PRO A 507 21.04 -19.18 -1.80
CA PRO A 507 21.73 -18.55 -0.67
C PRO A 507 22.78 -19.43 0.03
N ASN A 508 22.68 -20.75 -0.11
CA ASN A 508 23.61 -21.73 0.43
C ASN A 508 24.68 -22.21 -0.57
N ASN A 509 24.82 -21.53 -1.72
CA ASN A 509 25.71 -21.90 -2.84
C ASN A 509 25.36 -23.19 -3.60
N ASP A 510 24.21 -23.82 -3.31
CA ASP A 510 23.70 -24.91 -4.14
C ASP A 510 23.23 -24.40 -5.50
N LYS A 511 23.00 -25.31 -6.46
CA LYS A 511 22.47 -24.97 -7.78
C LYS A 511 21.02 -25.39 -7.89
N ARG A 512 20.15 -24.48 -8.32
CA ARG A 512 18.77 -24.80 -8.72
C ARG A 512 18.56 -24.51 -10.19
N LEU A 513 17.76 -25.33 -10.85
CA LEU A 513 17.37 -25.19 -12.23
C LEU A 513 16.09 -24.34 -12.33
N ARG A 514 16.12 -23.28 -13.14
CA ARG A 514 14.96 -22.44 -13.44
C ARG A 514 14.84 -22.15 -14.93
N ARG A 515 13.65 -21.72 -15.37
CA ARG A 515 13.47 -21.19 -16.74
C ARG A 515 14.38 -19.98 -16.96
N ALA A 516 14.99 -19.92 -18.14
CA ALA A 516 15.74 -18.75 -18.59
C ALA A 516 14.80 -17.55 -18.76
N LYS A 517 15.28 -16.35 -18.46
CA LYS A 517 14.58 -15.08 -18.70
C LYS A 517 15.09 -14.43 -19.98
N ASP A 518 14.34 -13.45 -20.49
CA ASP A 518 14.72 -12.70 -21.69
C ASP A 518 16.12 -12.10 -21.55
N GLY A 519 16.96 -12.38 -22.55
CA GLY A 519 18.36 -11.95 -22.60
C GLY A 519 19.35 -12.83 -21.84
N GLU A 520 18.90 -13.85 -21.10
CA GLU A 520 19.80 -14.82 -20.48
C GLU A 520 20.16 -15.96 -21.44
N ILE A 521 21.43 -16.41 -21.41
CA ILE A 521 21.88 -17.56 -22.22
C ILE A 521 21.60 -18.84 -21.43
N PRO A 522 20.74 -19.75 -21.93
CA PRO A 522 20.38 -20.95 -21.21
C PRO A 522 21.55 -21.94 -21.10
N ASN A 523 21.67 -22.62 -19.96
CA ASN A 523 22.59 -23.75 -19.78
C ASN A 523 22.07 -25.01 -20.46
N ILE A 524 20.75 -25.21 -20.45
CA ILE A 524 20.06 -26.30 -21.13
C ILE A 524 19.21 -25.68 -22.24
N PRO A 525 19.39 -26.07 -23.51
CA PRO A 525 18.67 -25.48 -24.64
C PRO A 525 17.15 -25.71 -24.52
N ALA A 526 16.36 -24.92 -25.24
CA ALA A 526 14.91 -25.10 -25.30
C ALA A 526 14.54 -26.50 -25.80
N ASN A 527 13.51 -27.13 -25.22
CA ASN A 527 12.94 -28.39 -25.72
C ASN A 527 11.76 -28.16 -26.68
N CYS A 528 11.31 -26.91 -26.82
CA CYS A 528 10.25 -26.51 -27.73
C CYS A 528 10.50 -25.09 -28.24
N ASN A 529 10.39 -24.90 -29.56
CA ASN A 529 10.52 -23.61 -30.24
C ASN A 529 9.20 -22.85 -30.40
N ARG A 530 8.10 -23.32 -29.77
CA ARG A 530 6.75 -22.73 -29.89
C ARG A 530 6.26 -22.02 -28.63
N THR A 531 7.18 -21.66 -27.74
CA THR A 531 6.82 -21.18 -26.40
C THR A 531 6.19 -19.79 -26.39
N GLU A 532 6.56 -18.91 -27.34
CA GLU A 532 5.95 -17.58 -27.44
C GLU A 532 4.50 -17.70 -27.93
N LEU A 533 4.28 -18.51 -28.98
CA LEU A 533 2.95 -18.78 -29.53
C LEU A 533 2.00 -19.37 -28.46
N ILE A 534 2.46 -20.35 -27.68
CA ILE A 534 1.68 -20.92 -26.56
C ILE A 534 1.37 -19.85 -25.51
N SER A 535 2.35 -19.01 -25.17
CA SER A 535 2.16 -17.93 -24.20
C SER A 535 1.10 -16.93 -24.67
N SER A 536 1.12 -16.55 -25.95
CA SER A 536 0.11 -15.67 -26.56
C SER A 536 -1.28 -16.33 -26.53
N LEU A 537 -1.43 -17.59 -26.94
CA LEU A 537 -2.73 -18.31 -26.87
C LEU A 537 -3.29 -18.38 -25.45
N ARG A 538 -2.45 -18.70 -24.46
CA ARG A 538 -2.84 -18.69 -23.04
C ARG A 538 -3.26 -17.30 -22.58
N SER A 539 -2.56 -16.25 -23.01
CA SER A 539 -2.91 -14.86 -22.67
C SER A 539 -4.28 -14.45 -23.23
N LYS A 540 -4.71 -15.07 -24.34
CA LYS A 540 -6.04 -14.90 -24.95
C LYS A 540 -7.09 -15.85 -24.35
N ASN A 541 -6.74 -16.65 -23.35
CA ASN A 541 -7.61 -17.65 -22.74
C ASN A 541 -8.21 -18.63 -23.78
N VAL A 542 -7.43 -19.02 -24.78
CA VAL A 542 -7.86 -20.00 -25.79
C VAL A 542 -7.82 -21.41 -25.20
N ASP A 543 -8.93 -22.14 -25.30
CA ASP A 543 -9.02 -23.52 -24.85
C ASP A 543 -7.99 -24.41 -25.55
N GLY A 544 -7.33 -25.27 -24.77
CA GLY A 544 -6.33 -26.19 -25.30
C GLY A 544 -5.05 -25.52 -25.83
N ALA A 545 -4.72 -24.30 -25.40
CA ALA A 545 -3.54 -23.53 -25.82
C ALA A 545 -2.17 -24.25 -25.72
N ASP A 546 -2.04 -25.32 -24.93
CA ASP A 546 -0.81 -26.14 -24.83
C ASP A 546 -0.97 -27.57 -25.40
N THR A 547 -2.11 -27.86 -26.02
CA THR A 547 -2.36 -29.18 -26.59
C THR A 547 -1.45 -29.43 -27.79
N ALA A 548 -0.97 -30.67 -27.92
CA ALA A 548 -0.18 -31.04 -29.09
C ALA A 548 -1.00 -30.92 -30.38
N ALA A 549 -2.32 -31.16 -30.32
CA ALA A 549 -3.23 -31.02 -31.46
C ALA A 549 -3.18 -29.61 -32.06
N LEU A 550 -3.27 -28.57 -31.21
CA LEU A 550 -3.29 -27.18 -31.66
C LEU A 550 -1.89 -26.67 -32.09
N ILE A 551 -0.85 -27.04 -31.36
CA ILE A 551 0.47 -26.37 -31.47
C ILE A 551 1.47 -27.13 -32.36
N CYS A 552 1.34 -28.47 -32.44
CA CYS A 552 2.37 -29.29 -33.06
C CYS A 552 2.10 -29.64 -34.52
N GLY A 553 0.85 -29.54 -35.02
CA GLY A 553 0.48 -29.93 -36.39
C GLY A 553 1.30 -29.23 -37.48
N SER A 554 1.34 -27.91 -37.45
CA SER A 554 2.10 -27.07 -38.38
C SER A 554 3.56 -26.87 -37.99
N CYS A 555 4.05 -27.51 -36.93
CA CYS A 555 5.43 -27.33 -36.50
C CYS A 555 6.41 -28.05 -37.46
N PRO A 556 7.43 -27.36 -38.00
CA PRO A 556 8.38 -27.94 -38.94
C PRO A 556 9.32 -28.95 -38.27
N LEU A 557 9.40 -28.91 -36.93
CA LEU A 557 10.19 -29.82 -36.12
C LEU A 557 9.34 -30.96 -35.53
N SER A 558 8.04 -31.06 -35.83
CA SER A 558 7.14 -32.05 -35.22
C SER A 558 7.61 -33.51 -35.42
N GLY A 559 8.01 -33.86 -36.64
CA GLY A 559 8.55 -35.19 -36.96
C GLY A 559 9.82 -35.52 -36.19
N ALA A 560 10.77 -34.58 -36.12
CA ALA A 560 12.00 -34.74 -35.33
C ALA A 560 11.69 -34.79 -33.82
N CYS A 561 10.81 -33.91 -33.34
CA CYS A 561 10.38 -33.79 -31.94
C CYS A 561 9.71 -35.05 -31.40
N ARG A 562 9.03 -35.86 -32.24
CA ARG A 562 8.46 -37.16 -31.83
C ARG A 562 9.52 -38.24 -31.63
N ASN A 563 10.64 -38.16 -32.35
CA ASN A 563 11.59 -39.25 -32.51
C ASN A 563 12.95 -39.00 -31.85
N ALA A 564 13.33 -37.74 -31.63
CA ALA A 564 14.63 -37.34 -31.10
C ALA A 564 14.54 -36.02 -30.33
N GLU A 565 15.66 -35.62 -29.73
CA GLU A 565 15.84 -34.38 -28.97
C GLU A 565 17.01 -33.56 -29.53
N GLY A 566 16.92 -32.24 -29.45
CA GLY A 566 18.00 -31.35 -29.87
C GLY A 566 17.69 -29.89 -29.54
N PRO A 567 18.55 -28.94 -29.96
CA PRO A 567 18.30 -27.53 -29.67
C PRO A 567 16.97 -27.05 -30.27
N ASN A 568 16.08 -26.60 -29.39
CA ASN A 568 14.74 -26.07 -29.70
C ASN A 568 13.68 -27.12 -30.11
N PHE A 569 13.93 -28.42 -29.93
CA PHE A 569 12.92 -29.48 -30.14
C PHE A 569 13.18 -30.72 -29.27
N GLY A 570 12.18 -31.56 -29.08
CA GLY A 570 12.31 -32.83 -28.35
C GLY A 570 11.23 -33.06 -27.29
N TYR A 571 10.42 -32.04 -26.98
CA TYR A 571 9.34 -32.15 -26.00
C TYR A 571 8.44 -33.39 -26.17
N LEU A 572 8.00 -33.73 -27.39
CA LEU A 572 7.11 -34.89 -27.60
C LEU A 572 7.83 -36.22 -27.34
N HIS A 573 9.10 -36.34 -27.76
CA HIS A 573 9.94 -37.50 -27.50
C HIS A 573 10.20 -37.65 -26.00
N GLN A 574 10.65 -36.57 -25.33
CA GLN A 574 10.87 -36.51 -23.89
C GLN A 574 9.61 -36.95 -23.13
N ARG A 575 8.46 -36.36 -23.47
CA ARG A 575 7.18 -36.68 -22.82
C ARG A 575 6.82 -38.15 -22.99
N ARG A 576 6.93 -38.71 -24.20
CA ARG A 576 6.63 -40.14 -24.47
C ARG A 576 7.57 -41.08 -23.71
N VAL A 577 8.87 -40.80 -23.75
CA VAL A 577 9.89 -41.64 -23.09
C VAL A 577 9.73 -41.58 -21.57
N THR A 578 9.45 -40.40 -21.02
CA THR A 578 9.23 -40.23 -19.59
C THR A 578 7.93 -40.88 -19.13
N LEU A 579 6.81 -40.69 -19.84
CA LEU A 579 5.52 -41.31 -19.51
C LEU A 579 5.52 -42.85 -19.59
N ALA A 580 6.51 -43.46 -20.26
CA ALA A 580 6.70 -44.91 -20.27
C ALA A 580 7.48 -45.44 -19.04
N ARG A 581 7.97 -44.56 -18.15
CA ARG A 581 8.73 -44.95 -16.95
C ARG A 581 7.80 -45.32 -15.81
N LYS A 582 8.23 -46.26 -14.97
CA LYS A 582 7.49 -46.69 -13.78
C LYS A 582 7.41 -45.63 -12.66
N ARG A 583 8.39 -44.73 -12.57
CA ARG A 583 8.50 -43.71 -11.51
C ARG A 583 8.81 -42.36 -12.13
N LEU A 584 7.93 -41.40 -11.91
CA LEU A 584 7.98 -40.09 -12.56
C LEU A 584 7.83 -38.98 -11.54
N ARG A 585 8.50 -37.86 -11.76
CA ARG A 585 8.24 -36.60 -11.06
C ARG A 585 7.65 -35.59 -12.03
N ALA A 586 6.69 -34.78 -11.58
CA ALA A 586 5.98 -33.85 -12.46
C ALA A 586 5.53 -32.60 -11.72
N HIS A 587 5.43 -31.48 -12.45
CA HIS A 587 4.62 -30.35 -12.02
C HIS A 587 3.13 -30.74 -12.09
N PRO A 588 2.26 -30.26 -11.17
CA PRO A 588 0.81 -30.45 -11.28
C PRO A 588 0.22 -30.12 -12.66
N ASP A 589 0.60 -28.95 -13.21
CA ASP A 589 0.23 -28.52 -14.57
C ASP A 589 0.86 -29.30 -15.73
N GLY A 590 1.86 -30.15 -15.45
CA GLY A 590 2.51 -30.99 -16.47
C GLY A 590 1.82 -32.34 -16.69
N LEU A 591 0.88 -32.71 -15.81
CA LEU A 591 0.22 -34.02 -15.83
C LEU A 591 -0.60 -34.22 -17.13
N PRO A 592 -0.65 -35.46 -17.65
CA PRO A 592 -1.53 -35.80 -18.77
C PRO A 592 -3.02 -35.49 -18.50
N ASN A 593 -3.77 -35.27 -19.58
CA ASN A 593 -5.23 -35.22 -19.49
C ASN A 593 -5.75 -36.63 -19.12
N PRO A 594 -6.64 -36.76 -18.11
CA PRO A 594 -7.18 -38.06 -17.70
C PRO A 594 -8.00 -38.77 -18.78
N MET A 595 -8.54 -38.04 -19.77
CA MET A 595 -9.24 -38.64 -20.90
C MET A 595 -8.29 -39.32 -21.90
N ASP A 596 -7.01 -38.91 -21.92
CA ASP A 596 -6.01 -39.35 -22.89
C ASP A 596 -4.91 -40.23 -22.25
N TYR A 597 -4.99 -40.52 -20.95
CA TYR A 597 -3.94 -41.23 -20.21
C TYR A 597 -4.49 -42.16 -19.13
N ASP A 598 -3.89 -43.35 -18.99
CA ASP A 598 -4.32 -44.42 -18.08
C ASP A 598 -3.89 -44.15 -16.61
N PHE A 599 -4.59 -43.25 -15.95
CA PHE A 599 -4.45 -43.02 -14.50
C PHE A 599 -5.02 -44.11 -13.59
N PRO A 600 -6.06 -44.90 -13.95
CA PRO A 600 -6.64 -45.90 -13.03
C PRO A 600 -5.66 -46.94 -12.48
N LYS A 601 -4.48 -47.12 -13.10
CA LYS A 601 -3.38 -47.97 -12.61
C LYS A 601 -2.17 -47.19 -12.10
N SER A 602 -2.36 -45.93 -11.76
CA SER A 602 -1.32 -45.03 -11.28
C SER A 602 -1.63 -44.59 -9.85
N VAL A 603 -0.60 -44.60 -9.00
CA VAL A 603 -0.67 -43.98 -7.67
C VAL A 603 0.04 -42.64 -7.71
N LEU A 604 -0.64 -41.62 -7.19
CA LEU A 604 -0.13 -40.25 -7.14
C LEU A 604 0.37 -39.95 -5.73
N ILE A 605 1.57 -39.40 -5.60
CA ILE A 605 2.10 -38.87 -4.35
C ILE A 605 2.24 -37.36 -4.53
N TRP A 606 1.34 -36.61 -3.91
CA TRP A 606 1.20 -35.17 -4.11
C TRP A 606 1.85 -34.39 -2.96
N ASP A 607 2.89 -33.63 -3.26
CA ASP A 607 3.66 -32.87 -2.28
C ASP A 607 3.11 -31.44 -2.11
N GLU A 608 2.91 -31.04 -0.86
CA GLU A 608 2.36 -29.74 -0.45
C GLU A 608 1.06 -29.32 -1.21
N PRO A 609 0.03 -30.19 -1.32
CA PRO A 609 -1.22 -29.91 -2.02
C PRO A 609 -1.97 -28.68 -1.52
N GLY A 610 -1.77 -28.24 -0.27
CA GLY A 610 -2.35 -26.98 0.20
C GLY A 610 -1.97 -25.77 -0.66
N GLU A 611 -0.78 -25.81 -1.29
CA GLU A 611 -0.30 -24.78 -2.21
C GLU A 611 -0.35 -25.23 -3.68
N SER A 612 0.07 -26.47 -3.98
CA SER A 612 0.26 -26.94 -5.36
C SER A 612 -1.02 -27.47 -6.02
N PHE A 613 -2.06 -27.80 -5.23
CA PHE A 613 -3.36 -28.21 -5.74
C PHE A 613 -4.27 -27.00 -5.96
N THR A 614 -4.26 -26.47 -7.18
CA THR A 614 -5.09 -25.33 -7.59
C THR A 614 -6.46 -25.79 -8.07
N ILE A 615 -7.50 -25.08 -7.62
CA ILE A 615 -8.91 -25.30 -8.02
C ILE A 615 -9.55 -24.07 -8.65
N LYS A 616 -8.75 -23.01 -8.87
CA LYS A 616 -9.22 -21.72 -9.36
C LYS A 616 -8.37 -21.28 -10.55
N ASN A 617 -9.01 -20.88 -11.63
CA ASN A 617 -8.40 -20.17 -12.75
C ASN A 617 -8.87 -18.71 -12.76
N ASP A 618 -7.99 -17.78 -13.14
CA ASP A 618 -8.29 -16.34 -13.21
C ASP A 618 -8.11 -15.79 -14.62
N ILE A 619 -9.18 -15.27 -15.21
CA ILE A 619 -9.14 -14.52 -16.46
C ILE A 619 -9.05 -13.03 -16.12
N LYS A 620 -8.01 -12.36 -16.63
CA LYS A 620 -7.78 -10.93 -16.41
C LYS A 620 -8.12 -10.13 -17.66
N VAL A 621 -9.05 -9.19 -17.50
CA VAL A 621 -9.64 -8.39 -18.57
C VAL A 621 -9.32 -6.92 -18.34
N ASP A 622 -8.80 -6.25 -19.37
CA ASP A 622 -8.51 -4.82 -19.37
C ASP A 622 -9.40 -4.04 -20.37
N GLU A 623 -9.16 -2.74 -20.49
CA GLU A 623 -9.93 -1.87 -21.40
C GLU A 623 -9.78 -2.27 -22.88
N ASN A 624 -8.62 -2.77 -23.30
CA ASN A 624 -8.40 -3.16 -24.69
C ASN A 624 -9.18 -4.42 -25.04
N ASP A 625 -9.28 -5.36 -24.10
CA ASP A 625 -10.10 -6.56 -24.27
C ASP A 625 -11.59 -6.23 -24.49
N VAL A 626 -12.12 -5.23 -23.78
CA VAL A 626 -13.50 -4.75 -23.98
C VAL A 626 -13.66 -4.09 -25.36
N LYS A 627 -12.69 -3.28 -25.79
CA LYS A 627 -12.72 -2.65 -27.12
C LYS A 627 -12.64 -3.67 -28.25
N ALA A 628 -11.84 -4.72 -28.10
CA ALA A 628 -11.74 -5.79 -29.09
C ALA A 628 -13.10 -6.48 -29.31
N ILE A 629 -13.81 -6.81 -28.22
CA ILE A 629 -15.17 -7.37 -28.30
C ILE A 629 -16.14 -6.40 -28.98
N LEU A 630 -16.09 -5.11 -28.63
CA LEU A 630 -16.95 -4.11 -29.27
C LEU A 630 -16.73 -4.07 -30.77
N MET A 631 -15.49 -4.09 -31.23
CA MET A 631 -15.14 -4.07 -32.65
C MET A 631 -15.66 -5.31 -33.39
N GLU A 632 -15.50 -6.50 -32.81
CA GLU A 632 -15.99 -7.75 -33.40
C GLU A 632 -17.51 -7.79 -33.54
N LEU A 633 -18.22 -7.22 -32.57
CA LEU A 633 -19.69 -7.21 -32.56
C LEU A 633 -20.31 -6.12 -33.46
N ILE A 634 -19.52 -5.25 -34.09
CA ILE A 634 -20.05 -4.22 -35.02
C ILE A 634 -20.86 -4.85 -36.16
N ASP A 635 -20.39 -5.97 -36.69
CA ASP A 635 -21.04 -6.70 -37.79
C ASP A 635 -22.23 -7.55 -37.32
N HIS A 636 -22.50 -7.57 -36.01
CA HIS A 636 -23.61 -8.28 -35.38
C HIS A 636 -24.49 -7.34 -34.53
N PRO A 637 -25.16 -6.34 -35.14
CA PRO A 637 -25.83 -5.25 -34.42
C PRO A 637 -26.93 -5.73 -33.46
N GLU A 638 -27.63 -6.81 -33.77
CA GLU A 638 -28.65 -7.38 -32.88
C GLU A 638 -28.07 -7.92 -31.57
N ILE A 639 -26.89 -8.53 -31.64
CA ILE A 639 -26.17 -9.06 -30.47
C ILE A 639 -25.53 -7.90 -29.71
N LEU A 640 -24.91 -6.96 -30.44
CA LEU A 640 -24.29 -5.78 -29.85
C LEU A 640 -25.29 -4.96 -29.04
N MET A 641 -26.51 -4.70 -29.56
CA MET A 641 -27.54 -3.95 -28.82
C MET A 641 -27.86 -4.57 -27.44
N LYS A 642 -27.86 -5.90 -27.34
CA LYS A 642 -28.16 -6.61 -26.08
C LYS A 642 -26.99 -6.59 -25.09
N ILE A 643 -25.75 -6.57 -25.60
CA ILE A 643 -24.52 -6.68 -24.78
C ILE A 643 -23.86 -5.32 -24.50
N GLN A 644 -24.12 -4.31 -25.32
CA GLN A 644 -23.57 -2.97 -25.20
C GLN A 644 -23.70 -2.36 -23.80
N PRO A 645 -24.82 -2.51 -23.05
CA PRO A 645 -24.91 -2.00 -21.69
C PRO A 645 -23.83 -2.57 -20.76
N ILE A 646 -23.55 -3.87 -20.86
CA ILE A 646 -22.53 -4.56 -20.06
C ILE A 646 -21.13 -4.03 -20.41
N LEU A 647 -20.80 -3.98 -21.70
CA LEU A 647 -19.48 -3.52 -22.18
C LEU A 647 -19.24 -2.05 -21.83
N SER A 648 -20.28 -1.21 -21.86
CA SER A 648 -20.17 0.21 -21.51
C SER A 648 -19.87 0.41 -20.02
N ILE A 649 -20.57 -0.33 -19.15
CA ILE A 649 -20.34 -0.30 -17.71
C ILE A 649 -18.90 -0.75 -17.41
N LEU A 650 -18.50 -1.93 -17.91
CA LEU A 650 -17.14 -2.45 -17.72
C LEU A 650 -16.10 -1.47 -18.26
N GLY A 651 -16.28 -0.97 -19.48
CA GLY A 651 -15.39 0.00 -20.12
C GLY A 651 -15.18 1.27 -19.27
N SER A 652 -16.21 1.74 -18.57
CA SER A 652 -16.10 2.93 -17.70
C SER A 652 -15.20 2.71 -16.46
N TYR A 653 -15.22 1.50 -15.89
CA TYR A 653 -14.37 1.14 -14.76
C TYR A 653 -12.94 0.79 -15.21
N LEU A 654 -12.79 0.07 -16.32
CA LEU A 654 -11.49 -0.35 -16.83
C LEU A 654 -10.71 0.80 -17.49
N SER A 655 -11.38 1.81 -18.06
CA SER A 655 -10.71 3.06 -18.47
C SER A 655 -10.27 3.92 -17.29
N GLY A 656 -10.88 3.72 -16.12
CA GLY A 656 -10.68 4.54 -14.92
C GLY A 656 -11.47 5.83 -14.90
N ASN A 657 -12.50 5.95 -15.74
CA ASN A 657 -13.47 7.05 -15.69
C ASN A 657 -14.32 6.96 -14.41
N GLN A 658 -14.63 5.74 -13.97
CA GLN A 658 -15.23 5.46 -12.67
C GLN A 658 -14.17 5.11 -11.62
N LYS A 659 -14.40 5.50 -10.37
CA LYS A 659 -13.51 5.19 -9.24
C LYS A 659 -13.96 3.89 -8.56
N THR A 660 -13.02 2.99 -8.31
CA THR A 660 -13.24 1.69 -7.63
C THR A 660 -12.79 1.69 -6.17
N GLY A 661 -12.50 2.85 -5.57
CA GLY A 661 -11.88 2.92 -4.25
C GLY A 661 -10.44 2.37 -4.21
N TYR A 662 -9.86 2.28 -2.99
CA TYR A 662 -8.50 1.77 -2.79
C TYR A 662 -8.41 0.24 -2.92
N PHE A 663 -9.46 -0.48 -2.52
CA PHE A 663 -9.51 -1.94 -2.49
C PHE A 663 -10.08 -2.57 -3.76
N GLY A 664 -10.69 -1.77 -4.65
CA GLY A 664 -11.40 -2.28 -5.83
C GLY A 664 -12.88 -2.51 -5.52
N LEU A 665 -13.58 -3.11 -6.49
CA LEU A 665 -14.91 -3.67 -6.32
C LEU A 665 -14.82 -5.17 -6.11
N GLU A 666 -15.55 -5.68 -5.12
CA GLU A 666 -15.68 -7.09 -4.80
C GLU A 666 -16.84 -7.73 -5.57
N ASP A 667 -16.97 -9.06 -5.52
CA ASP A 667 -17.92 -9.82 -6.35
C ASP A 667 -19.36 -9.31 -6.24
N ALA A 668 -19.85 -9.10 -5.01
CA ALA A 668 -21.19 -8.61 -4.77
C ALA A 668 -21.41 -7.20 -5.34
N GLU A 669 -20.39 -6.33 -5.29
CA GLU A 669 -20.44 -4.99 -5.84
C GLU A 669 -20.41 -5.01 -7.37
N VAL A 670 -19.65 -5.93 -7.98
CA VAL A 670 -19.60 -6.10 -9.43
C VAL A 670 -20.92 -6.63 -9.96
N ARG A 671 -21.53 -7.63 -9.30
CA ARG A 671 -22.84 -8.17 -9.68
C ARG A 671 -23.94 -7.11 -9.63
N LYS A 672 -23.92 -6.26 -8.59
CA LYS A 672 -24.84 -5.10 -8.45
C LYS A 672 -24.84 -4.16 -9.65
N LEU A 673 -23.73 -4.06 -10.38
CA LEU A 673 -23.65 -3.21 -11.57
C LEU A 673 -24.58 -3.69 -12.70
N PHE A 674 -24.97 -4.96 -12.70
CA PHE A 674 -25.71 -5.59 -13.80
C PHE A 674 -27.07 -6.16 -13.39
N GLU A 675 -27.56 -5.87 -12.16
CA GLU A 675 -28.84 -6.39 -11.63
C GLU A 675 -30.05 -6.11 -12.52
N ASN A 676 -30.01 -5.02 -13.32
CA ASN A 676 -31.11 -4.60 -14.19
C ASN A 676 -30.92 -5.01 -15.67
N ILE A 677 -29.98 -5.90 -15.97
CA ILE A 677 -29.69 -6.32 -17.34
C ILE A 677 -30.09 -7.78 -17.52
N GLU A 678 -31.02 -8.02 -18.44
CA GLU A 678 -31.49 -9.37 -18.75
C GLU A 678 -30.60 -10.03 -19.81
N ILE A 679 -30.01 -11.17 -19.45
CA ILE A 679 -29.18 -12.00 -20.34
C ILE A 679 -29.75 -13.41 -20.35
N THR A 680 -29.98 -13.95 -21.54
CA THR A 680 -30.52 -15.31 -21.72
C THR A 680 -29.42 -16.31 -22.09
N PRO A 681 -29.50 -17.58 -21.67
CA PRO A 681 -28.55 -18.61 -22.07
C PRO A 681 -28.38 -18.73 -23.60
N GLY A 682 -29.47 -18.62 -24.37
CA GLY A 682 -29.42 -18.65 -25.82
C GLY A 682 -28.69 -17.46 -26.47
N LEU A 683 -28.58 -16.31 -25.79
CA LEU A 683 -27.72 -15.21 -26.24
C LEU A 683 -26.24 -15.54 -26.03
N ILE A 684 -25.91 -16.22 -24.92
CA ILE A 684 -24.55 -16.63 -24.59
C ILE A 684 -24.05 -17.64 -25.64
N GLU A 685 -24.85 -18.64 -25.99
CA GLU A 685 -24.49 -19.63 -27.03
C GLU A 685 -24.23 -18.97 -28.40
N LYS A 686 -25.05 -18.00 -28.79
CA LYS A 686 -24.84 -17.23 -30.03
C LYS A 686 -23.55 -16.40 -29.97
N LEU A 687 -23.25 -15.79 -28.82
CA LEU A 687 -22.01 -15.03 -28.62
C LEU A 687 -20.78 -15.94 -28.72
N GLU A 688 -20.84 -17.14 -28.16
CA GLU A 688 -19.75 -18.12 -28.25
C GLU A 688 -19.45 -18.51 -29.69
N GLN A 689 -20.48 -18.68 -30.52
CA GLN A 689 -20.31 -18.95 -31.95
C GLN A 689 -19.68 -17.77 -32.71
N VAL A 690 -20.11 -16.54 -32.40
CA VAL A 690 -19.61 -15.32 -33.07
C VAL A 690 -18.19 -14.97 -32.64
N LEU A 691 -17.88 -15.10 -31.34
CA LEU A 691 -16.59 -14.72 -30.77
C LEU A 691 -15.55 -15.86 -30.79
N ALA A 692 -15.91 -17.01 -31.35
CA ALA A 692 -15.03 -18.15 -31.49
C ALA A 692 -13.74 -17.74 -32.20
N PRO A 693 -12.56 -18.05 -31.64
CA PRO A 693 -11.30 -17.61 -32.21
C PRO A 693 -11.05 -18.34 -33.55
N ASP A 694 -10.80 -17.59 -34.62
CA ASP A 694 -10.32 -18.18 -35.87
C ASP A 694 -8.83 -18.55 -35.75
N LEU A 695 -8.56 -19.83 -35.53
CA LEU A 695 -7.22 -20.38 -35.38
C LEU A 695 -6.71 -21.07 -36.65
N ARG A 696 -7.42 -20.99 -37.78
CA ARG A 696 -7.03 -21.67 -39.03
C ARG A 696 -5.68 -21.21 -39.55
N PHE A 697 -5.29 -19.97 -39.28
CA PHE A 697 -3.97 -19.44 -39.64
C PHE A 697 -2.81 -20.17 -38.94
N LEU A 698 -3.06 -20.92 -37.86
CA LEU A 698 -2.03 -21.77 -37.26
C LEU A 698 -1.64 -22.93 -38.18
N ASN A 699 -2.46 -23.25 -39.18
CA ASN A 699 -2.26 -24.31 -40.17
C ASN A 699 -2.61 -23.81 -41.58
N GLU A 700 -1.87 -22.82 -42.10
CA GLU A 700 -2.12 -22.26 -43.44
C GLU A 700 -2.04 -23.30 -44.56
N ILE A 701 -2.74 -23.03 -45.66
CA ILE A 701 -2.64 -23.82 -46.91
C ILE A 701 -1.47 -23.26 -47.73
N ALA A 702 -0.50 -24.10 -48.04
CA ALA A 702 0.61 -23.77 -48.93
C ALA A 702 0.59 -24.73 -50.13
N GLU A 703 0.59 -24.18 -51.36
CA GLU A 703 0.54 -24.97 -52.60
C GLU A 703 -0.67 -25.93 -52.69
N GLY A 704 -1.83 -25.50 -52.16
CA GLY A 704 -3.09 -26.27 -52.23
C GLY A 704 -3.25 -27.38 -51.20
N VAL A 705 -2.32 -27.52 -50.25
CA VAL A 705 -2.34 -28.53 -49.18
C VAL A 705 -2.06 -27.86 -47.82
N GLU A 706 -2.64 -28.35 -46.73
CA GLU A 706 -2.34 -27.83 -45.38
C GLU A 706 -0.87 -28.04 -45.02
N ILE A 707 -0.24 -27.07 -44.34
CA ILE A 707 1.16 -27.18 -43.90
C ILE A 707 1.38 -28.43 -43.02
N SER A 708 0.40 -28.85 -42.23
CA SER A 708 0.40 -30.09 -41.45
C SER A 708 0.60 -31.35 -42.28
N ASP A 709 0.24 -31.32 -43.56
CA ASP A 709 0.28 -32.46 -44.47
C ASP A 709 1.50 -32.43 -45.41
N LEU A 710 2.22 -31.30 -45.47
CA LEU A 710 3.43 -31.18 -46.28
C LEU A 710 4.59 -32.06 -45.74
N PRO A 711 5.50 -32.53 -46.61
CA PRO A 711 6.79 -33.09 -46.19
C PRO A 711 7.63 -32.13 -45.33
N GLN A 712 8.44 -32.67 -44.41
CA GLN A 712 9.22 -31.90 -43.42
C GLN A 712 10.06 -30.75 -44.03
N PHE A 713 10.71 -31.00 -45.17
CA PHE A 713 11.55 -30.01 -45.83
C PHE A 713 10.76 -28.82 -46.42
N LEU A 714 9.49 -29.03 -46.78
CA LEU A 714 8.59 -27.97 -47.25
C LEU A 714 7.98 -27.20 -46.08
N ARG A 715 7.61 -27.86 -44.97
CA ARG A 715 7.12 -27.17 -43.77
C ARG A 715 8.09 -26.09 -43.30
N LYS A 716 9.39 -26.38 -43.29
CA LYS A 716 10.42 -25.40 -42.89
C LYS A 716 10.42 -24.12 -43.73
N LYS A 717 10.00 -24.18 -45.00
CA LYS A 717 9.91 -23.00 -45.89
C LYS A 717 8.66 -22.15 -45.63
N PHE A 718 7.54 -22.80 -45.31
CA PHE A 718 6.23 -22.15 -45.20
C PHE A 718 5.80 -21.86 -43.76
N THR A 719 6.46 -22.44 -42.76
CA THR A 719 6.12 -22.18 -41.36
C THR A 719 6.66 -20.81 -40.91
N PRO A 720 5.82 -19.91 -40.39
CA PRO A 720 6.28 -18.66 -39.79
C PRO A 720 7.10 -18.91 -38.52
N LYS A 721 8.01 -17.96 -38.23
CA LYS A 721 8.77 -17.91 -36.97
C LYS A 721 7.80 -17.82 -35.78
N ASP A 722 8.20 -18.35 -34.63
CA ASP A 722 7.36 -18.39 -33.43
C ASP A 722 6.85 -17.00 -33.02
N SER A 723 7.75 -16.01 -33.02
CA SER A 723 7.44 -14.62 -32.72
C SER A 723 6.42 -13.99 -33.69
N VAL A 724 6.39 -14.45 -34.95
CA VAL A 724 5.44 -13.96 -35.96
C VAL A 724 4.07 -14.55 -35.70
N GLY A 725 4.00 -15.85 -35.39
CA GLY A 725 2.74 -16.50 -34.99
C GLY A 725 2.18 -15.92 -33.69
N ALA A 726 3.04 -15.66 -32.70
CA ALA A 726 2.68 -15.00 -31.45
C ALA A 726 2.11 -13.59 -31.69
N ASP A 727 2.78 -12.77 -32.50
CA ASP A 727 2.31 -11.43 -32.87
C ASP A 727 0.99 -11.46 -33.65
N GLN A 728 0.78 -12.46 -34.51
CA GLN A 728 -0.49 -12.67 -35.20
C GLN A 728 -1.62 -13.03 -34.23
N ILE A 729 -1.39 -13.90 -33.24
CA ILE A 729 -2.36 -14.19 -32.18
C ILE A 729 -2.68 -12.92 -31.40
N ASP A 730 -1.67 -12.16 -31.01
CA ASP A 730 -1.85 -10.96 -30.21
C ASP A 730 -2.71 -9.91 -30.91
N LYS A 731 -2.59 -9.82 -32.25
CA LYS A 731 -3.35 -8.89 -33.10
C LYS A 731 -4.73 -9.39 -33.52
N CYS A 732 -4.85 -10.66 -33.90
CA CYS A 732 -6.03 -11.20 -34.59
C CYS A 732 -6.95 -12.00 -33.67
N VAL A 733 -6.43 -12.56 -32.57
CA VAL A 733 -7.24 -13.38 -31.66
C VAL A 733 -7.74 -12.52 -30.50
N ILE A 734 -9.06 -12.49 -30.34
CA ILE A 734 -9.72 -11.80 -29.22
C ILE A 734 -9.63 -12.69 -27.99
N LYS A 735 -9.42 -12.07 -26.83
CA LYS A 735 -9.40 -12.78 -25.55
C LYS A 735 -10.79 -13.39 -25.28
N GLN A 736 -10.82 -14.68 -24.99
CA GLN A 736 -12.04 -15.44 -24.71
C GLN A 736 -12.41 -15.26 -23.23
N TRP A 737 -13.26 -14.27 -22.93
CA TRP A 737 -13.64 -13.96 -21.54
C TRP A 737 -15.13 -13.64 -21.36
N LEU A 738 -15.79 -13.09 -22.39
CA LEU A 738 -17.15 -12.55 -22.24
C LEU A 738 -18.18 -13.64 -21.96
N SER A 739 -18.13 -14.78 -22.68
CA SER A 739 -19.03 -15.91 -22.44
C SER A 739 -18.94 -16.40 -21.00
N GLN A 740 -17.71 -16.64 -20.52
CA GLN A 740 -17.42 -17.05 -19.16
C GLN A 740 -17.95 -16.05 -18.13
N PHE A 741 -17.73 -14.75 -18.37
CA PHE A 741 -18.27 -13.69 -17.54
C PHE A 741 -19.80 -13.74 -17.47
N LEU A 742 -20.49 -13.88 -18.60
CA LEU A 742 -21.94 -13.90 -18.66
C LEU A 742 -22.53 -15.14 -17.99
N ARG A 743 -21.94 -16.33 -18.20
CA ARG A 743 -22.37 -17.59 -17.55
C ARG A 743 -22.33 -17.48 -16.03
N ILE A 744 -21.26 -16.91 -15.47
CA ILE A 744 -21.14 -16.65 -14.03
C ILE A 744 -22.13 -15.57 -13.57
N LEU A 745 -22.35 -14.55 -14.38
CA LEU A 745 -23.22 -13.43 -14.04
C LEU A 745 -24.69 -13.88 -13.90
N VAL A 746 -25.18 -14.70 -14.83
CA VAL A 746 -26.55 -15.24 -14.83
C VAL A 746 -26.72 -16.48 -13.93
N GLY A 747 -25.64 -16.98 -13.34
CA GLY A 747 -25.66 -18.13 -12.43
C GLY A 747 -25.72 -19.49 -13.12
N CYS A 748 -25.40 -19.58 -14.42
CA CYS A 748 -25.21 -20.87 -15.10
C CYS A 748 -23.96 -21.61 -14.57
N GLU A 749 -22.96 -20.85 -14.09
CA GLU A 749 -21.71 -21.39 -13.58
C GLU A 749 -21.29 -20.71 -12.28
N LEU A 750 -20.57 -21.44 -11.43
CA LEU A 750 -19.96 -20.90 -10.23
C LEU A 750 -18.74 -20.07 -10.58
N GLY A 751 -18.64 -18.88 -9.97
CA GLY A 751 -17.49 -18.01 -10.16
C GLY A 751 -17.57 -16.74 -9.32
N ALA A 752 -16.47 -16.02 -9.31
CA ALA A 752 -16.33 -14.76 -8.58
C ALA A 752 -15.75 -13.66 -9.48
N PHE A 753 -16.16 -12.42 -9.22
CA PHE A 753 -15.64 -11.24 -9.89
C PHE A 753 -14.85 -10.35 -8.93
N SER A 754 -13.87 -9.63 -9.45
CA SER A 754 -13.35 -8.44 -8.79
C SER A 754 -12.84 -7.42 -9.81
N ILE A 755 -12.98 -6.13 -9.50
CA ILE A 755 -12.40 -5.06 -10.32
C ILE A 755 -11.40 -4.28 -9.47
N ASN A 756 -10.11 -4.40 -9.78
CA ASN A 756 -9.08 -3.65 -9.06
C ASN A 756 -8.01 -3.14 -10.02
N ARG A 757 -7.55 -1.90 -9.81
CA ARG A 757 -6.53 -1.24 -10.65
C ARG A 757 -6.81 -1.34 -12.15
N LYS A 758 -8.08 -1.10 -12.55
CA LYS A 758 -8.52 -1.13 -13.95
C LYS A 758 -8.49 -2.52 -14.60
N ILE A 759 -8.46 -3.59 -13.81
CA ILE A 759 -8.50 -4.97 -14.29
C ILE A 759 -9.73 -5.63 -13.68
N LEU A 760 -10.58 -6.19 -14.53
CA LEU A 760 -11.61 -7.16 -14.13
C LEU A 760 -10.94 -8.53 -14.04
N THR A 761 -11.10 -9.20 -12.90
CA THR A 761 -10.68 -10.59 -12.70
C THR A 761 -11.93 -11.44 -12.60
N ILE A 762 -12.01 -12.47 -13.45
CA ILE A 762 -13.07 -13.47 -13.46
C ILE A 762 -12.44 -14.77 -12.97
N SER A 763 -12.87 -15.23 -11.80
CA SER A 763 -12.38 -16.46 -11.19
C SER A 763 -13.37 -17.60 -11.43
N THR A 764 -12.89 -18.71 -11.99
CA THR A 764 -13.66 -19.92 -12.29
C THR A 764 -13.08 -21.14 -11.60
N LEU A 765 -13.89 -22.20 -11.48
CA LEU A 765 -13.40 -23.51 -11.04
C LEU A 765 -12.49 -24.11 -12.11
N ASP A 766 -11.30 -24.54 -11.72
CA ASP A 766 -10.41 -25.38 -12.54
C ASP A 766 -10.40 -26.80 -11.97
N ASP A 767 -11.10 -27.70 -12.65
CA ASP A 767 -11.32 -29.08 -12.22
C ASP A 767 -10.22 -30.03 -12.72
N ARG A 768 -9.22 -29.57 -13.48
CA ARG A 768 -8.23 -30.45 -14.11
C ARG A 768 -7.48 -31.32 -13.10
N HIS A 769 -7.02 -30.73 -11.98
CA HIS A 769 -6.32 -31.47 -10.94
C HIS A 769 -7.24 -32.48 -10.23
N ARG A 770 -8.49 -32.08 -9.96
CA ARG A 770 -9.51 -32.96 -9.38
C ARG A 770 -9.75 -34.17 -10.27
N GLN A 771 -9.96 -33.98 -11.56
CA GLN A 771 -10.19 -35.08 -12.51
C GLN A 771 -9.02 -36.07 -12.55
N VAL A 772 -7.77 -35.58 -12.51
CA VAL A 772 -6.60 -36.47 -12.45
C VAL A 772 -6.60 -37.32 -11.18
N VAL A 773 -6.81 -36.73 -10.01
CA VAL A 773 -6.86 -37.46 -8.73
C VAL A 773 -8.05 -38.39 -8.65
N GLN A 774 -9.23 -37.97 -9.14
CA GLN A 774 -10.43 -38.78 -9.20
C GLN A 774 -10.31 -39.96 -10.18
N THR A 775 -9.45 -39.87 -11.19
CA THR A 775 -9.24 -40.97 -12.14
C THR A 775 -8.14 -41.95 -11.66
N ALA A 776 -7.19 -41.47 -10.85
CA ALA A 776 -6.12 -42.30 -10.32
C ALA A 776 -6.61 -43.45 -9.41
N GLN A 777 -5.78 -44.50 -9.28
CA GLN A 777 -6.04 -45.61 -8.35
C GLN A 777 -6.18 -45.11 -6.91
N SER A 778 -5.17 -44.37 -6.45
CA SER A 778 -5.15 -43.72 -5.14
C SER A 778 -4.18 -42.55 -5.17
N THR A 779 -4.43 -41.55 -4.31
CA THR A 779 -3.57 -40.38 -4.14
C THR A 779 -3.18 -40.20 -2.68
N ILE A 780 -1.88 -40.12 -2.45
CA ILE A 780 -1.25 -39.85 -1.15
C ILE A 780 -0.83 -38.38 -1.12
N PHE A 781 -1.55 -37.58 -0.34
CA PHE A 781 -1.31 -36.16 -0.11
C PHE A 781 -0.34 -35.97 1.05
N LEU A 782 0.76 -35.25 0.80
CA LEU A 782 1.81 -34.97 1.79
C LEU A 782 1.72 -33.53 2.27
N ASP A 783 0.96 -33.26 3.33
CA ASP A 783 0.83 -31.91 3.89
C ASP A 783 0.63 -31.96 5.41
N ALA A 784 1.58 -31.37 6.16
CA ALA A 784 1.50 -31.32 7.62
C ALA A 784 0.43 -30.33 8.14
N THR A 785 -0.13 -29.51 7.25
CA THR A 785 -0.93 -28.34 7.61
C THR A 785 -2.28 -28.28 6.93
N LEU A 786 -2.53 -29.13 5.94
CA LEU A 786 -3.83 -29.24 5.28
C LEU A 786 -4.78 -30.03 6.18
N THR A 787 -6.00 -29.54 6.32
CA THR A 787 -7.05 -30.21 7.10
C THR A 787 -7.86 -31.15 6.21
N ARG A 788 -8.53 -32.13 6.81
CA ARG A 788 -9.45 -33.05 6.11
C ARG A 788 -10.51 -32.27 5.35
N GLU A 789 -11.09 -31.25 5.99
CA GLU A 789 -12.14 -30.41 5.44
C GLU A 789 -11.65 -29.57 4.26
N ASP A 790 -10.47 -28.95 4.37
CA ASP A 790 -9.92 -28.14 3.26
C ASP A 790 -9.57 -28.99 2.04
N LEU A 791 -9.04 -30.21 2.26
CA LEU A 791 -8.77 -31.13 1.18
C LEU A 791 -10.08 -31.63 0.54
N ALA A 792 -11.10 -31.94 1.35
CA ALA A 792 -12.43 -32.33 0.86
C ALA A 792 -13.05 -31.23 -0.02
N LEU A 793 -12.98 -29.97 0.40
CA LEU A 793 -13.41 -28.82 -0.41
C LEU A 793 -12.60 -28.69 -1.71
N LYS A 794 -11.28 -28.89 -1.66
CA LYS A 794 -10.43 -28.90 -2.85
C LYS A 794 -10.74 -30.08 -3.78
N LEU A 795 -11.24 -31.21 -3.28
CA LEU A 795 -11.58 -32.38 -4.09
C LEU A 795 -13.04 -32.41 -4.54
N GLY A 796 -13.92 -31.65 -3.89
CA GLY A 796 -15.36 -31.68 -4.15
C GLY A 796 -16.03 -32.97 -3.65
N ILE A 797 -15.55 -33.54 -2.54
CA ILE A 797 -16.01 -34.83 -1.96
C ILE A 797 -16.36 -34.66 -0.48
N SER A 798 -16.90 -35.71 0.16
CA SER A 798 -17.14 -35.71 1.60
C SER A 798 -15.82 -35.82 2.40
N PRO A 799 -15.67 -35.13 3.54
CA PRO A 799 -14.53 -35.31 4.45
C PRO A 799 -14.29 -36.77 4.85
N ASP A 800 -15.35 -37.57 5.01
CA ASP A 800 -15.28 -38.98 5.42
C ASP A 800 -14.61 -39.89 4.37
N GLU A 801 -14.46 -39.43 3.13
CA GLU A 801 -13.78 -40.16 2.06
C GLU A 801 -12.24 -40.02 2.15
N ILE A 802 -11.74 -39.15 3.04
CA ILE A 802 -10.31 -38.86 3.19
C ILE A 802 -9.77 -39.59 4.42
N TYR A 803 -8.91 -40.57 4.16
CA TYR A 803 -8.20 -41.30 5.19
C TYR A 803 -6.99 -40.50 5.67
N VAL A 804 -7.03 -40.03 6.90
CA VAL A 804 -6.00 -39.17 7.49
C VAL A 804 -5.06 -39.99 8.35
N ILE A 805 -3.77 -39.93 8.04
CA ILE A 805 -2.73 -40.65 8.77
C ILE A 805 -1.69 -39.68 9.31
N ARG A 806 -1.03 -40.05 10.41
CA ARG A 806 0.10 -39.29 10.93
C ARG A 806 1.17 -40.16 11.55
N GLN A 807 2.42 -39.72 11.44
CA GLN A 807 3.49 -40.21 12.28
C GLN A 807 3.40 -39.60 13.69
N ALA A 808 3.59 -40.41 14.72
CA ALA A 808 3.69 -39.95 16.10
C ALA A 808 4.74 -38.82 16.23
N PRO A 809 4.39 -37.69 16.88
CA PRO A 809 5.28 -36.53 16.98
C PRO A 809 6.49 -36.84 17.87
N LYS A 810 7.68 -36.46 17.40
CA LYS A 810 8.89 -36.49 18.23
C LYS A 810 8.98 -35.23 19.09
N PRO A 811 9.23 -35.34 20.40
CA PRO A 811 9.52 -34.18 21.23
C PRO A 811 10.75 -33.44 20.70
N THR A 812 10.65 -32.11 20.57
CA THR A 812 11.77 -31.23 20.21
C THR A 812 12.09 -30.29 21.38
N PRO A 813 12.61 -30.79 22.51
CA PRO A 813 12.94 -29.95 23.67
C PRO A 813 14.06 -28.93 23.37
N ASN A 814 14.79 -29.16 22.28
CA ASN A 814 15.86 -28.32 21.78
C ASN A 814 15.36 -27.08 20.99
N LEU A 815 14.07 -27.00 20.68
CA LEU A 815 13.45 -25.88 19.97
C LEU A 815 12.68 -24.98 20.92
N LYS A 816 13.05 -23.70 20.93
CA LYS A 816 12.33 -22.65 21.63
C LYS A 816 11.56 -21.78 20.64
N ILE A 817 10.29 -21.51 20.91
CA ILE A 817 9.45 -20.63 20.08
C ILE A 817 8.97 -19.44 20.90
N THR A 818 9.41 -18.24 20.52
CA THR A 818 9.10 -16.98 21.19
C THR A 818 8.21 -16.12 20.29
N GLN A 819 7.09 -15.61 20.79
CA GLN A 819 6.25 -14.64 20.09
C GLN A 819 6.39 -13.24 20.69
N ILE A 820 6.76 -12.25 19.88
CA ILE A 820 6.77 -10.84 20.27
C ILE A 820 5.44 -10.20 19.80
N ALA A 821 4.54 -9.93 20.75
CA ALA A 821 3.12 -9.64 20.50
C ALA A 821 2.69 -8.20 20.87
N ASP A 822 3.58 -7.23 20.70
CA ASP A 822 3.33 -5.81 20.99
C ASP A 822 3.80 -4.85 19.87
N LEU A 823 4.02 -5.37 18.65
CA LEU A 823 4.37 -4.58 17.47
C LEU A 823 3.20 -4.43 16.46
N GLY A 824 2.04 -4.99 16.75
CA GLY A 824 0.94 -5.11 15.80
C GLY A 824 1.09 -6.34 14.90
N ARG A 825 0.19 -6.49 13.94
CA ARG A 825 0.26 -7.60 12.97
C ARG A 825 1.54 -7.58 12.12
N MET A 826 2.24 -6.46 11.95
CA MET A 826 3.45 -6.40 11.10
C MET A 826 3.23 -6.85 9.63
N GLY A 827 2.06 -6.55 9.04
CA GLY A 827 1.74 -6.86 7.64
C GLY A 827 2.52 -6.02 6.60
N MET A 828 2.06 -6.00 5.34
CA MET A 828 2.72 -5.27 4.22
C MET A 828 2.78 -3.73 4.38
N GLN A 829 1.94 -3.18 5.25
CA GLN A 829 1.89 -1.76 5.59
C GLN A 829 2.42 -1.57 7.02
N ARG A 830 3.58 -0.91 7.15
CA ARG A 830 4.26 -0.69 8.42
C ARG A 830 4.62 0.78 8.60
N GLY A 831 4.37 1.32 9.79
CA GLY A 831 4.77 2.68 10.15
C GLY A 831 6.26 2.79 10.49
N GLN A 832 6.78 4.02 10.54
CA GLN A 832 8.20 4.26 10.89
C GLN A 832 8.59 3.69 12.25
N GLU A 833 7.69 3.76 13.24
CA GLU A 833 7.96 3.23 14.58
C GLU A 833 8.05 1.71 14.60
N GLN A 834 7.13 1.01 13.92
CA GLN A 834 7.19 -0.45 13.77
C GLN A 834 8.51 -0.88 13.10
N MET A 835 8.92 -0.19 12.03
CA MET A 835 10.18 -0.47 11.34
C MET A 835 11.40 -0.25 12.23
N ARG A 836 11.40 0.81 13.06
CA ARG A 836 12.49 1.09 14.00
C ARG A 836 12.59 0.02 15.08
N ARG A 837 11.46 -0.38 15.68
CA ARG A 837 11.40 -1.42 16.72
C ARG A 837 11.82 -2.78 16.17
N LEU A 838 11.32 -3.14 14.99
CA LEU A 838 11.74 -4.34 14.27
C LEU A 838 13.26 -4.33 14.02
N ALA A 839 13.82 -3.24 13.51
CA ALA A 839 15.26 -3.15 13.26
C ALA A 839 16.12 -3.34 14.53
N ALA A 840 15.63 -2.89 15.69
CA ALA A 840 16.30 -3.13 16.97
C ALA A 840 16.26 -4.60 17.37
N LEU A 841 15.10 -5.27 17.25
CA LEU A 841 14.98 -6.72 17.50
C LEU A 841 15.89 -7.53 16.58
N ILE A 842 15.91 -7.22 15.29
CA ILE A 842 16.77 -7.91 14.32
C ILE A 842 18.25 -7.74 14.68
N SER A 843 18.65 -6.54 15.08
CA SER A 843 20.03 -6.26 15.49
C SER A 843 20.39 -7.03 16.76
N HIS A 844 19.46 -7.15 17.71
CA HIS A 844 19.64 -7.92 18.94
C HIS A 844 19.88 -9.41 18.66
N TYR A 845 19.00 -10.06 17.90
CA TYR A 845 19.15 -11.50 17.60
C TYR A 845 20.39 -11.78 16.74
N ARG A 846 20.71 -10.94 15.75
CA ARG A 846 21.94 -11.09 14.96
C ARG A 846 23.22 -10.88 15.77
N ALA A 847 23.17 -10.10 16.85
CA ALA A 847 24.30 -9.93 17.75
C ALA A 847 24.51 -11.15 18.66
N GLN A 848 23.43 -11.86 19.02
CA GLN A 848 23.49 -13.11 19.79
C GLN A 848 23.89 -14.31 18.92
N ASP A 849 23.34 -14.39 17.71
CA ASP A 849 23.63 -15.44 16.75
C ASP A 849 23.85 -14.82 15.36
N ALA A 850 25.10 -14.83 14.90
CA ALA A 850 25.46 -14.33 13.57
C ALA A 850 24.83 -15.14 12.42
N THR A 851 24.36 -16.37 12.68
CA THR A 851 23.63 -17.18 11.69
C THR A 851 22.16 -16.79 11.57
N THR A 852 21.66 -15.86 12.39
CA THR A 852 20.25 -15.43 12.40
C THR A 852 19.79 -15.00 11.01
N LYS A 853 18.72 -15.64 10.54
CA LYS A 853 18.03 -15.30 9.30
C LYS A 853 16.59 -14.88 9.56
N LEU A 854 16.03 -14.17 8.59
CA LEU A 854 14.66 -13.70 8.64
C LEU A 854 13.82 -14.26 7.52
N ILE A 855 12.52 -14.38 7.76
CA ILE A 855 11.51 -14.51 6.71
C ILE A 855 10.51 -13.36 6.90
N ASP A 856 10.39 -12.53 5.86
CA ASP A 856 9.51 -11.36 5.82
C ASP A 856 8.80 -11.28 4.46
N PHE A 857 7.89 -10.33 4.23
CA PHE A 857 7.35 -10.10 2.90
C PHE A 857 8.48 -9.68 1.95
N LYS A 858 8.41 -10.12 0.68
CA LYS A 858 9.38 -9.80 -0.38
C LYS A 858 9.75 -8.31 -0.51
N LYS A 859 8.83 -7.42 -0.14
CA LYS A 859 9.05 -5.96 -0.10
C LYS A 859 10.10 -5.53 0.93
N PHE A 860 10.30 -6.32 1.99
CA PHE A 860 11.16 -6.04 3.13
C PHE A 860 12.36 -7.00 3.26
N SER A 861 12.37 -8.12 2.55
CA SER A 861 13.46 -9.11 2.57
C SER A 861 14.78 -8.50 2.05
N GLY A 862 15.84 -8.60 2.85
CA GLY A 862 17.20 -8.20 2.48
C GLY A 862 17.98 -9.29 1.73
N GLU A 863 19.21 -8.96 1.32
CA GLU A 863 20.12 -9.93 0.71
C GLU A 863 20.53 -10.99 1.75
N GLY A 864 20.35 -12.27 1.39
CA GLY A 864 20.60 -13.41 2.28
C GLY A 864 19.51 -13.70 3.31
N ASP A 865 18.41 -12.95 3.35
CA ASP A 865 17.20 -13.26 4.13
C ASP A 865 16.11 -13.87 3.22
N GLY A 866 15.18 -14.60 3.85
CA GLY A 866 14.04 -15.22 3.21
C GLY A 866 12.84 -14.31 3.00
N ALA A 867 11.94 -14.76 2.14
CA ALA A 867 10.64 -14.16 1.88
C ALA A 867 9.52 -15.18 2.09
N TRP A 868 8.39 -14.73 2.66
CA TRP A 868 7.17 -15.53 2.77
C TRP A 868 6.77 -16.12 1.41
N TRP A 869 6.25 -17.36 1.43
CA TRP A 869 5.91 -18.23 0.29
C TRP A 869 7.08 -18.68 -0.60
N ARG A 870 8.14 -17.87 -0.73
CA ARG A 870 9.34 -18.26 -1.49
C ARG A 870 10.25 -19.20 -0.71
N ASP A 871 10.52 -18.86 0.55
CA ASP A 871 11.53 -19.56 1.37
C ASP A 871 10.94 -20.11 2.68
N SER A 872 9.67 -19.82 2.99
CA SER A 872 8.95 -20.38 4.15
C SER A 872 8.48 -21.82 3.93
N ARG A 873 8.49 -22.31 2.68
CA ARG A 873 8.04 -23.65 2.25
C ARG A 873 9.08 -24.27 1.31
N GLY A 874 9.07 -25.60 1.13
CA GLY A 874 9.83 -26.29 0.08
C GLY A 874 11.36 -26.12 0.01
N SER A 875 12.02 -25.40 0.94
CA SER A 875 13.46 -25.11 0.89
C SER A 875 14.25 -25.65 2.10
N ASN A 876 15.50 -26.06 1.86
CA ASN A 876 16.50 -26.40 2.88
C ASN A 876 17.49 -25.25 3.15
N ASP A 877 17.22 -24.04 2.64
CA ASP A 877 18.13 -22.89 2.74
C ASP A 877 18.44 -22.48 4.20
N PHE A 878 17.58 -22.83 5.15
CA PHE A 878 17.75 -22.50 6.58
C PHE A 878 18.27 -23.66 7.45
N LEU A 879 18.73 -24.76 6.85
CA LEU A 879 19.16 -25.94 7.61
C LEU A 879 20.27 -25.64 8.64
N ASN A 880 21.18 -24.72 8.30
CA ASN A 880 22.33 -24.34 9.13
C ASN A 880 22.04 -23.13 10.04
N VAL A 881 20.81 -22.62 10.05
CA VAL A 881 20.42 -21.47 10.86
C VAL A 881 20.08 -21.93 12.26
N LYS A 882 20.51 -21.21 13.30
CA LYS A 882 20.13 -21.51 14.69
C LYS A 882 18.94 -20.66 15.15
N THR A 883 18.92 -19.39 14.77
CA THR A 883 17.81 -18.47 15.06
C THR A 883 17.07 -18.03 13.80
N LEU A 884 15.77 -18.31 13.72
CA LEU A 884 14.90 -17.89 12.61
C LEU A 884 13.86 -16.88 13.08
N VAL A 885 13.84 -15.69 12.46
CA VAL A 885 12.89 -14.62 12.79
C VAL A 885 11.79 -14.54 11.72
N LEU A 886 10.53 -14.76 12.11
CA LEU A 886 9.36 -14.71 11.24
C LEU A 886 8.58 -13.42 11.47
N VAL A 887 8.40 -12.58 10.45
CA VAL A 887 7.83 -11.22 10.62
C VAL A 887 6.45 -11.08 9.97
N GLY A 888 5.44 -10.84 10.81
CA GLY A 888 4.04 -10.64 10.41
C GLY A 888 3.32 -11.90 9.89
N PRO A 889 1.98 -11.90 9.80
CA PRO A 889 1.22 -13.04 9.32
C PRO A 889 1.27 -13.08 7.80
N PRO A 890 1.67 -14.20 7.18
CA PRO A 890 1.65 -14.41 5.74
C PRO A 890 0.21 -14.52 5.21
N CYS A 891 -0.52 -13.40 5.19
CA CYS A 891 -1.88 -13.34 4.64
C CYS A 891 -1.80 -13.11 3.13
N ARG A 892 -2.35 -14.03 2.33
CA ARG A 892 -2.62 -13.85 0.89
C ARG A 892 -3.64 -12.72 0.69
N ASN A 893 -3.82 -12.30 -0.57
CA ASN A 893 -4.80 -11.29 -0.91
C ASN A 893 -6.21 -11.79 -0.51
N LEU A 894 -6.94 -11.02 0.30
CA LEU A 894 -8.25 -11.44 0.81
C LEU A 894 -9.28 -11.62 -0.32
N ASN A 895 -9.25 -10.79 -1.37
CA ASN A 895 -10.17 -10.93 -2.51
C ASN A 895 -9.86 -12.22 -3.29
N ASP A 896 -8.58 -12.61 -3.36
CA ASP A 896 -8.15 -13.85 -4.00
C ASP A 896 -8.59 -15.08 -3.19
N LEU A 897 -8.45 -15.02 -1.85
CA LEU A 897 -8.94 -16.06 -0.95
C LEU A 897 -10.47 -16.15 -0.96
N ALA A 898 -11.18 -15.03 -1.02
CA ALA A 898 -12.65 -14.98 -1.11
C ALA A 898 -13.12 -15.59 -2.44
N ALA A 899 -12.43 -15.29 -3.54
CA ALA A 899 -12.72 -15.91 -4.83
C ALA A 899 -12.44 -17.42 -4.81
N GLU A 900 -11.31 -17.86 -4.25
CA GLU A 900 -10.98 -19.29 -4.08
C GLU A 900 -12.03 -20.01 -3.23
N PHE A 901 -12.41 -19.42 -2.10
CA PHE A 901 -13.45 -19.98 -1.23
C PHE A 901 -14.80 -20.07 -1.95
N LYS A 902 -15.24 -18.98 -2.60
CA LYS A 902 -16.50 -18.94 -3.36
C LYS A 902 -16.57 -19.97 -4.48
N VAL A 903 -15.46 -20.17 -5.20
CA VAL A 903 -15.38 -21.15 -6.28
C VAL A 903 -15.47 -22.60 -5.75
N MET A 904 -14.97 -22.87 -4.55
CA MET A 904 -15.08 -24.19 -3.91
C MET A 904 -16.46 -24.46 -3.29
N THR A 905 -17.04 -23.48 -2.61
CA THR A 905 -18.26 -23.67 -1.80
C THR A 905 -19.54 -23.17 -2.48
N GLY A 906 -19.42 -22.40 -3.55
CA GLY A 906 -20.53 -21.71 -4.21
C GLY A 906 -20.99 -20.42 -3.51
N HIS A 907 -20.52 -20.14 -2.29
CA HIS A 907 -20.88 -18.95 -1.52
C HIS A 907 -19.68 -18.31 -0.82
N CYS A 908 -19.72 -17.01 -0.62
CA CYS A 908 -18.73 -16.33 0.22
C CYS A 908 -19.34 -15.08 0.81
N ASP A 909 -19.44 -15.07 2.14
CA ASP A 909 -19.60 -13.85 2.92
C ASP A 909 -18.27 -13.58 3.63
N ILE A 910 -17.60 -12.49 3.24
CA ILE A 910 -16.28 -12.15 3.78
C ILE A 910 -16.31 -11.81 5.27
N GLU A 911 -17.50 -11.51 5.81
CA GLU A 911 -17.70 -11.26 7.23
C GLU A 911 -18.12 -12.50 8.01
N SER A 912 -18.36 -13.65 7.35
CA SER A 912 -18.70 -14.88 8.05
C SER A 912 -17.51 -15.43 8.84
N ASP A 913 -17.82 -16.09 9.95
CA ASP A 913 -16.81 -16.78 10.76
C ASP A 913 -16.17 -17.92 9.98
N GLU A 914 -16.92 -18.59 9.11
CA GLU A 914 -16.43 -19.66 8.23
C GLU A 914 -15.29 -19.18 7.30
N PHE A 915 -15.47 -18.04 6.62
CA PHE A 915 -14.43 -17.48 5.76
C PHE A 915 -13.24 -16.97 6.59
N LYS A 916 -13.50 -16.34 7.74
CA LYS A 916 -12.43 -15.88 8.65
C LYS A 916 -11.60 -17.06 9.16
N ASP A 917 -12.23 -18.19 9.46
CA ASP A 917 -11.57 -19.40 9.90
C ASP A 917 -10.79 -20.07 8.78
N PHE A 918 -11.33 -20.10 7.56
CA PHE A 918 -10.56 -20.49 6.37
C PHE A 918 -9.29 -19.65 6.22
N VAL A 919 -9.39 -18.32 6.25
CA VAL A 919 -8.23 -17.41 6.16
C VAL A 919 -7.23 -17.64 7.29
N ASN A 920 -7.71 -17.79 8.54
CA ASN A 920 -6.86 -18.03 9.70
C ASN A 920 -6.11 -19.36 9.59
N ARG A 921 -6.76 -20.43 9.12
CA ARG A 921 -6.13 -21.74 8.87
C ARG A 921 -5.03 -21.64 7.82
N GLN A 922 -5.25 -20.90 6.72
CA GLN A 922 -4.22 -20.66 5.70
C GLN A 922 -2.98 -19.93 6.28
N ILE A 923 -3.20 -18.89 7.10
CA ILE A 923 -2.09 -18.16 7.75
C ILE A 923 -1.32 -19.06 8.73
N ARG A 924 -2.04 -19.86 9.53
CA ARG A 924 -1.43 -20.80 10.49
C ARG A 924 -0.63 -21.88 9.78
N ALA A 925 -1.14 -22.41 8.67
CA ALA A 925 -0.43 -23.37 7.84
C ALA A 925 0.94 -22.83 7.38
N ASP A 926 0.98 -21.59 6.87
CA ASP A 926 2.23 -20.95 6.48
C ASP A 926 3.22 -20.75 7.64
N TYR A 927 2.73 -20.42 8.84
CA TYR A 927 3.57 -20.37 10.03
C TYR A 927 4.15 -21.74 10.36
N ILE A 928 3.33 -22.78 10.48
CA ILE A 928 3.76 -24.14 10.84
C ILE A 928 4.81 -24.66 9.83
N GLN A 929 4.62 -24.39 8.54
CA GLN A 929 5.59 -24.73 7.51
C GLN A 929 6.94 -24.00 7.68
N ALA A 930 6.89 -22.72 8.05
CA ALA A 930 8.08 -21.92 8.35
C ALA A 930 8.80 -22.40 9.62
N LEU A 931 8.06 -22.86 10.64
CA LEU A 931 8.68 -23.43 11.85
C LEU A 931 9.54 -24.66 11.52
N GLY A 932 9.06 -25.47 10.56
CA GLY A 932 9.76 -26.65 10.07
C GLY A 932 11.11 -26.39 9.39
N ARG A 933 11.45 -25.13 9.07
CA ARG A 933 12.68 -24.80 8.33
C ARG A 933 13.96 -25.05 9.11
N LEU A 934 13.92 -24.96 10.44
CA LEU A 934 15.08 -25.27 11.30
C LEU A 934 15.36 -26.76 11.45
N ARG A 935 14.42 -27.64 11.06
CA ARG A 935 14.52 -29.11 11.16
C ARG A 935 14.95 -29.57 12.56
N ALA A 936 14.33 -28.99 13.60
CA ALA A 936 14.74 -29.21 14.99
C ALA A 936 14.80 -30.68 15.41
N ASN A 937 13.89 -31.50 14.88
CA ASN A 937 13.85 -32.95 15.06
C ASN A 937 15.09 -33.69 14.53
N ARG A 938 15.83 -33.12 13.57
CA ARG A 938 17.07 -33.68 13.01
C ARG A 938 18.33 -33.13 13.70
N ARG A 939 18.18 -32.15 14.59
CA ARG A 939 19.28 -31.43 15.27
C ARG A 939 19.10 -31.46 16.80
N PRO A 940 18.88 -32.63 17.42
CA PRO A 940 18.53 -32.72 18.85
C PRO A 940 19.62 -32.16 19.79
N ASN A 941 20.87 -32.11 19.33
CA ASN A 941 22.02 -31.63 20.09
C ASN A 941 22.26 -30.11 19.95
N GLU A 942 21.43 -29.39 19.18
CA GLU A 942 21.58 -27.96 18.97
C GLU A 942 20.43 -27.19 19.63
N HIS A 943 20.76 -26.06 20.28
CA HIS A 943 19.77 -25.11 20.76
C HIS A 943 19.28 -24.24 19.59
N LEU A 944 17.98 -24.32 19.31
CA LEU A 944 17.34 -23.63 18.19
C LEU A 944 16.26 -22.68 18.71
N GLU A 945 16.16 -21.51 18.10
CA GLU A 945 15.17 -20.51 18.47
C GLU A 945 14.39 -20.00 17.24
N ILE A 946 13.07 -19.94 17.38
CA ILE A 946 12.20 -19.26 16.43
C ILE A 946 11.58 -18.06 17.12
N VAL A 947 11.67 -16.90 16.48
CA VAL A 947 11.12 -15.65 16.97
C VAL A 947 10.05 -15.16 16.02
N ILE A 948 8.80 -15.12 16.47
CA ILE A 948 7.67 -14.67 15.68
C ILE A 948 7.33 -13.24 16.11
N ILE A 949 7.40 -12.29 15.18
CA ILE A 949 7.08 -10.88 15.44
C ILE A 949 5.71 -10.58 14.82
N SER A 950 4.66 -10.81 15.59
CA SER A 950 3.27 -10.54 15.20
C SER A 950 2.33 -10.65 16.40
N ASP A 951 1.28 -9.83 16.40
CA ASP A 951 0.15 -9.94 17.33
C ASP A 951 -0.91 -10.97 16.85
N PHE A 952 -0.64 -11.72 15.78
CA PHE A 952 -1.56 -12.75 15.27
C PHE A 952 -1.64 -13.95 16.23
N ASP A 953 -2.83 -14.51 16.40
CA ASP A 953 -3.02 -15.71 17.23
C ASP A 953 -2.62 -16.98 16.47
N LEU A 954 -1.50 -17.56 16.90
CA LEU A 954 -0.89 -18.70 16.24
C LEU A 954 -1.59 -20.03 16.57
N ALA A 955 -2.42 -20.09 17.62
CA ALA A 955 -3.04 -21.33 18.11
C ALA A 955 -2.05 -22.50 18.33
N ILE A 956 -0.78 -22.19 18.65
CA ILE A 956 0.25 -23.16 19.03
C ILE A 956 0.96 -22.68 20.30
N PRO A 957 1.55 -23.58 21.11
CA PRO A 957 2.29 -23.19 22.29
C PRO A 957 3.52 -22.33 21.95
N VAL A 958 3.58 -21.11 22.50
CA VAL A 958 4.70 -20.16 22.33
C VAL A 958 4.96 -19.38 23.62
N GLU A 959 6.21 -18.98 23.84
CA GLU A 959 6.59 -18.03 24.90
C GLU A 959 6.27 -16.60 24.41
N VAL A 960 5.22 -15.98 24.94
CA VAL A 960 4.84 -14.61 24.55
C VAL A 960 5.67 -13.58 25.33
N LYS A 961 6.33 -12.66 24.62
CA LYS A 961 7.12 -11.55 25.17
C LYS A 961 6.71 -10.21 24.60
N ARG A 962 7.04 -9.13 25.31
CA ARG A 962 7.06 -7.78 24.74
C ARG A 962 8.43 -7.50 24.15
N ALA A 963 8.47 -6.62 23.16
CA ALA A 963 9.71 -6.23 22.52
C ALA A 963 10.69 -5.56 23.48
N TRP A 964 10.17 -4.78 24.43
CA TRP A 964 10.97 -4.14 25.49
C TRP A 964 11.74 -5.17 26.33
N ASP A 965 11.07 -6.26 26.71
CA ASP A 965 11.63 -7.30 27.59
C ASP A 965 12.74 -8.10 26.88
N VAL A 966 12.71 -8.16 25.55
CA VAL A 966 13.77 -8.75 24.72
C VAL A 966 14.91 -7.75 24.48
N CYS A 967 14.55 -6.55 24.05
CA CYS A 967 15.48 -5.51 23.67
C CYS A 967 14.90 -4.14 24.07
N PRO A 968 15.47 -3.44 25.07
CA PRO A 968 15.01 -2.09 25.45
C PRO A 968 15.03 -1.13 24.26
N ASP A 969 15.92 -1.35 23.29
CA ASP A 969 15.98 -0.57 22.07
C ASP A 969 14.79 -0.78 21.11
N ALA A 970 14.12 -1.92 21.21
CA ALA A 970 12.86 -2.22 20.54
C ALA A 970 11.64 -1.71 21.31
N GLY A 971 11.84 -1.08 22.47
CA GLY A 971 10.83 -0.36 23.22
C GLY A 971 10.11 0.72 22.44
N THR A 972 8.84 0.97 22.73
CA THR A 972 8.11 2.15 22.29
C THR A 972 8.83 3.45 22.72
N LYS A 973 8.54 4.56 22.04
CA LYS A 973 9.03 5.89 22.46
C LYS A 973 8.73 6.19 23.93
N THR A 974 7.57 5.72 24.39
CA THR A 974 7.09 5.91 25.75
C THR A 974 7.91 5.11 26.76
N GLU A 975 8.13 3.82 26.51
CA GLU A 975 8.94 2.97 27.40
C GLU A 975 10.38 3.49 27.50
N LYS A 976 10.98 3.87 26.36
CA LYS A 976 12.33 4.48 26.35
C LYS A 976 12.38 5.79 27.14
N PHE A 977 11.34 6.61 27.04
CA PHE A 977 11.24 7.87 27.78
C PHE A 977 11.19 7.63 29.29
N LEU A 978 10.40 6.66 29.74
CA LEU A 978 10.32 6.31 31.17
C LEU A 978 11.64 5.75 31.70
N ALA A 979 12.26 4.83 30.96
CA ALA A 979 13.54 4.26 31.35
C ALA A 979 14.62 5.33 31.50
N ALA A 980 14.67 6.31 30.59
CA ALA A 980 15.57 7.45 30.69
C ALA A 980 15.30 8.31 31.93
N ILE A 981 14.04 8.53 32.29
CA ILE A 981 13.67 9.28 33.51
C ILE A 981 14.06 8.49 34.77
N ASN A 982 13.76 7.20 34.83
CA ASN A 982 14.08 6.37 35.98
C ASN A 982 15.60 6.30 36.20
N ALA A 983 16.38 6.05 35.15
CA ALA A 983 17.84 6.08 35.21
C ALA A 983 18.38 7.44 35.69
N ALA A 984 17.78 8.55 35.23
CA ALA A 984 18.17 9.87 35.71
C ALA A 984 17.80 10.11 37.18
N ILE A 985 16.67 9.58 37.66
CA ILE A 985 16.27 9.67 39.06
C ILE A 985 17.20 8.84 39.95
N GLU A 986 17.54 7.62 39.54
CA GLU A 986 18.49 6.76 40.26
C GLU A 986 19.86 7.42 40.34
N GLN A 987 20.37 7.93 39.22
CA GLN A 987 21.63 8.69 39.20
C GLN A 987 21.59 9.91 40.14
N LEU A 988 20.46 10.62 40.23
CA LEU A 988 20.32 11.75 41.16
C LEU A 988 20.29 11.30 42.62
N LYS A 989 19.64 10.17 42.93
CA LYS A 989 19.61 9.57 44.26
C LYS A 989 20.99 9.09 44.71
N GLU A 990 21.70 8.36 43.85
CA GLU A 990 23.07 7.87 44.10
C GLU A 990 24.04 9.02 44.37
N ASN A 991 23.86 10.15 43.69
CA ASN A 991 24.68 11.35 43.87
C ASN A 991 24.20 12.28 45.00
N GLY A 992 23.17 11.90 45.77
CA GLY A 992 22.61 12.72 46.86
C GLY A 992 21.99 14.04 46.41
N GLN A 993 21.61 14.17 45.13
CA GLN A 993 21.09 15.39 44.54
C GLN A 993 19.57 15.46 44.60
N ARG A 994 19.01 16.66 44.83
CA ARG A 994 17.55 16.87 44.79
C ARG A 994 16.99 16.56 43.40
N ILE A 995 16.03 15.64 43.35
CA ILE A 995 15.30 15.28 42.14
C ILE A 995 14.42 16.46 41.73
N THR A 996 14.85 17.22 40.73
CA THR A 996 14.11 18.36 40.18
C THR A 996 13.93 18.21 38.68
N GLN A 997 12.88 18.81 38.10
CA GLN A 997 12.64 18.80 36.66
C GLN A 997 13.86 19.30 35.84
N ARG A 998 14.58 20.31 36.37
CA ARG A 998 15.81 20.83 35.75
C ARG A 998 16.96 19.82 35.80
N ALA A 999 17.08 19.07 36.90
CA ALA A 999 18.11 18.04 37.05
C ALA A 999 17.86 16.86 36.10
N VAL A 1000 16.63 16.35 36.05
CA VAL A 1000 16.24 15.26 35.14
C VAL A 1000 16.37 15.68 33.67
N GLN A 1001 16.00 16.92 33.32
CA GLN A 1001 16.21 17.47 31.98
C GLN A 1001 17.70 17.48 31.57
N ARG A 1002 18.60 17.91 32.46
CA ARG A 1002 20.03 17.97 32.17
C ARG A 1002 20.63 16.59 31.89
N ILE A 1003 20.15 15.56 32.60
CA ILE A 1003 20.62 14.18 32.44
C ILE A 1003 20.04 13.53 31.18
N THR A 1004 18.74 13.70 30.94
CA THR A 1004 18.03 12.98 29.85
C THR A 1004 17.98 13.73 28.52
N ASN A 1005 18.31 15.03 28.51
CA ASN A 1005 18.15 15.94 27.36
C ASN A 1005 16.69 16.02 26.83
N ILE A 1006 15.71 15.63 27.64
CA ILE A 1006 14.27 15.67 27.31
C ILE A 1006 13.73 17.11 27.52
N PRO A 1007 12.96 17.69 26.58
CA PRO A 1007 12.44 19.04 26.71
C PRO A 1007 11.57 19.24 27.96
N ARG A 1008 11.79 20.36 28.68
CA ARG A 1008 11.08 20.71 29.93
C ARG A 1008 9.56 20.71 29.80
N SER A 1009 9.03 21.03 28.62
CA SER A 1009 7.60 20.99 28.32
C SER A 1009 7.00 19.59 28.43
N SER A 1010 7.77 18.53 28.13
CA SER A 1010 7.30 17.13 28.22
C SER A 1010 7.32 16.62 29.66
N LEU A 1011 8.33 17.01 30.45
CA LEU A 1011 8.43 16.68 31.88
C LEU A 1011 7.38 17.41 32.74
N ASN A 1012 7.04 18.66 32.38
CA ASN A 1012 6.08 19.48 33.10
C ASN A 1012 4.64 18.93 33.02
N ILE A 1013 4.28 18.19 31.96
CA ILE A 1013 2.91 17.68 31.81
C ILE A 1013 2.65 16.50 32.75
N LEU A 1014 3.59 15.56 32.89
CA LEU A 1014 3.49 14.45 33.83
C LEU A 1014 3.54 14.93 35.29
N TRP A 1015 4.40 15.91 35.58
CA TRP A 1015 4.49 16.52 36.90
C TRP A 1015 3.22 17.31 37.27
N LYS A 1016 2.62 18.02 36.30
CA LYS A 1016 1.32 18.67 36.49
C LYS A 1016 0.19 17.68 36.66
N MET A 1017 0.16 16.53 35.97
CA MET A 1017 -0.83 15.47 36.23
C MET A 1017 -0.78 15.00 37.68
N ALA A 1018 0.42 14.71 38.19
CA ALA A 1018 0.61 14.29 39.58
C ALA A 1018 0.21 15.39 40.58
N GLN A 1019 0.54 16.66 40.29
CA GLN A 1019 0.13 17.79 41.14
C GLN A 1019 -1.39 18.04 41.12
N THR A 1020 -2.04 18.00 39.95
CA THR A 1020 -3.50 18.17 39.83
C THR A 1020 -4.27 17.04 40.51
N ALA A 1021 -3.73 15.81 40.48
CA ALA A 1021 -4.29 14.67 41.21
C ALA A 1021 -4.20 14.82 42.73
N ILE A 1022 -3.18 15.52 43.25
CA ILE A 1022 -2.95 15.72 44.69
C ILE A 1022 -3.67 16.97 45.22
N SER A 1023 -3.80 18.03 44.41
CA SER A 1023 -4.25 19.36 44.87
C SER A 1023 -5.71 19.71 44.53
N GLY A 1024 -6.44 18.87 43.79
CA GLY A 1024 -7.80 19.17 43.34
C GLY A 1024 -7.89 20.30 42.29
N PRO A 1025 -9.07 20.53 41.69
CA PRO A 1025 -9.27 21.56 40.67
C PRO A 1025 -9.26 22.99 41.27
N ASN A 1026 -8.20 23.76 41.00
CA ASN A 1026 -8.11 25.19 41.33
C ASN A 1026 -8.71 26.09 40.22
N SER A 1027 -10.01 25.97 39.94
CA SER A 1027 -10.72 26.82 38.97
C SER A 1027 -11.79 27.67 39.65
N SER A 1028 -11.71 29.00 39.51
CA SER A 1028 -12.70 29.97 40.00
C SER A 1028 -13.98 30.05 39.14
N LEU A 1029 -14.06 29.29 38.05
CA LEU A 1029 -15.24 29.13 37.20
C LEU A 1029 -15.72 27.68 37.32
N GLY A 1030 -17.00 27.49 37.64
CA GLY A 1030 -17.63 26.18 37.75
C GLY A 1030 -17.53 25.38 36.43
N PRO A 1031 -17.38 24.05 36.49
CA PRO A 1031 -17.27 23.21 35.29
C PRO A 1031 -18.58 23.20 34.50
N SER A 1032 -18.51 23.21 33.16
CA SER A 1032 -19.70 23.04 32.32
C SER A 1032 -20.25 21.61 32.41
N GLU A 1033 -21.53 21.40 32.07
CA GLU A 1033 -22.10 20.05 32.07
C GLU A 1033 -21.38 19.09 31.12
N GLU A 1034 -20.93 19.57 29.94
CA GLU A 1034 -20.09 18.79 29.02
C GLU A 1034 -18.78 18.33 29.70
N GLU A 1035 -18.19 19.16 30.57
CA GLU A 1035 -16.94 18.83 31.25
C GLU A 1035 -17.16 17.87 32.42
N LYS A 1036 -18.31 17.94 33.08
CA LYS A 1036 -18.71 16.98 34.12
C LYS A 1036 -19.01 15.61 33.51
N ASP A 1037 -19.72 15.55 32.38
CA ASP A 1037 -20.03 14.32 31.64
C ASP A 1037 -18.76 13.65 31.11
N ILE A 1038 -17.85 14.41 30.50
CA ILE A 1038 -16.55 13.90 30.05
C ILE A 1038 -15.75 13.41 31.25
N ALA A 1039 -15.76 14.13 32.37
CA ALA A 1039 -15.06 13.71 33.58
C ALA A 1039 -15.62 12.39 34.14
N GLN A 1040 -16.95 12.22 34.16
CA GLN A 1040 -17.63 11.02 34.63
C GLN A 1040 -17.35 9.80 33.76
N ALA A 1041 -17.51 9.95 32.44
CA ALA A 1041 -17.21 8.86 31.50
C ALA A 1041 -15.73 8.47 31.54
N THR A 1042 -14.82 9.45 31.69
CA THR A 1042 -13.39 9.19 31.83
C THR A 1042 -13.07 8.47 33.14
N ALA A 1043 -13.72 8.85 34.24
CA ALA A 1043 -13.54 8.23 35.55
C ALA A 1043 -13.99 6.76 35.54
N GLN A 1044 -15.13 6.44 34.92
CA GLN A 1044 -15.61 5.05 34.80
C GLN A 1044 -14.62 4.13 34.07
N VAL A 1045 -13.97 4.62 33.01
CA VAL A 1045 -12.92 3.86 32.30
C VAL A 1045 -11.68 3.70 33.17
N LEU A 1046 -11.26 4.77 33.85
CA LEU A 1046 -10.08 4.74 34.73
C LEU A 1046 -10.28 3.84 35.96
N GLU A 1047 -11.51 3.70 36.48
CA GLU A 1047 -11.87 2.75 37.54
C GLU A 1047 -11.59 1.30 37.17
N GLN A 1048 -11.98 0.90 35.95
CA GLN A 1048 -11.74 -0.45 35.47
C GLN A 1048 -10.24 -0.70 35.25
N VAL A 1049 -9.55 0.31 34.71
CA VAL A 1049 -8.13 0.21 34.38
C VAL A 1049 -7.24 0.30 35.61
N ALA A 1050 -7.65 0.99 36.67
CA ALA A 1050 -6.91 1.06 37.92
C ALA A 1050 -6.77 -0.29 38.63
N LYS A 1051 -7.62 -1.27 38.27
CA LYS A 1051 -7.53 -2.67 38.73
C LYS A 1051 -6.56 -3.52 37.91
N THR A 1052 -5.94 -2.94 36.87
CA THR A 1052 -4.98 -3.64 35.99
C THR A 1052 -3.54 -3.39 36.42
N ALA A 1053 -2.59 -4.12 35.82
CA ALA A 1053 -1.17 -3.95 36.12
C ALA A 1053 -0.72 -2.47 35.94
N PRO A 1054 0.15 -1.93 36.82
CA PRO A 1054 0.54 -0.51 36.85
C PRO A 1054 1.01 0.06 35.50
N HIS A 1055 1.67 -0.76 34.68
CA HIS A 1055 2.10 -0.37 33.33
C HIS A 1055 0.93 -0.11 32.37
N SER A 1056 -0.13 -0.94 32.42
CA SER A 1056 -1.32 -0.79 31.58
C SER A 1056 -2.11 0.46 31.97
N LEU A 1057 -2.22 0.70 33.27
CA LEU A 1057 -2.78 1.93 33.83
C LEU A 1057 -2.05 3.17 33.33
N LEU A 1058 -0.72 3.14 33.35
CA LEU A 1058 0.11 4.25 32.88
C LEU A 1058 -0.04 4.52 31.37
N GLU A 1059 -0.16 3.49 30.54
CA GLU A 1059 -0.43 3.66 29.09
C GLU A 1059 -1.79 4.31 28.82
N THR A 1060 -2.84 3.86 29.51
CA THR A 1060 -4.18 4.41 29.35
C THR A 1060 -4.27 5.86 29.83
N LEU A 1061 -3.65 6.19 30.98
CA LEU A 1061 -3.55 7.56 31.47
C LEU A 1061 -2.89 8.50 30.44
N LYS A 1062 -1.90 8.00 29.70
CA LYS A 1062 -1.22 8.77 28.64
C LYS A 1062 -2.11 8.98 27.41
N GLU A 1063 -2.89 7.99 27.00
CA GLU A 1063 -3.80 8.12 25.86
C GLU A 1063 -4.90 9.17 26.15
N ILE A 1064 -5.45 9.12 27.36
CA ILE A 1064 -6.51 10.01 27.84
C ILE A 1064 -6.01 11.45 28.03
N PHE A 1065 -4.92 11.63 28.77
CA PHE A 1065 -4.49 12.96 29.23
C PHE A 1065 -3.36 13.58 28.39
N LEU A 1066 -2.56 12.80 27.66
CA LEU A 1066 -1.34 13.28 26.98
C LEU A 1066 -1.37 13.19 25.45
N SER A 1067 -2.39 12.55 24.85
CA SER A 1067 -2.50 12.49 23.39
C SER A 1067 -2.74 13.88 22.76
N LYS A 1068 -2.50 14.04 21.46
CA LYS A 1068 -2.77 15.31 20.75
C LYS A 1068 -4.24 15.75 20.84
N ASN A 1069 -5.14 14.82 21.17
CA ASN A 1069 -6.57 15.01 21.32
C ASN A 1069 -6.97 14.97 22.80
N ARG A 1070 -6.24 15.62 23.72
CA ARG A 1070 -6.54 15.59 25.18
C ARG A 1070 -8.03 15.88 25.42
N TRP A 1071 -8.70 15.00 26.15
CA TRP A 1071 -10.17 15.08 26.34
C TRP A 1071 -10.60 16.20 27.28
N LEU A 1072 -9.74 16.50 28.26
CA LEU A 1072 -9.89 17.63 29.17
C LEU A 1072 -8.60 18.46 29.17
N ALA A 1073 -8.77 19.78 29.30
CA ALA A 1073 -7.64 20.68 29.48
C ALA A 1073 -6.92 20.37 30.81
N PRO A 1074 -5.58 20.56 30.91
CA PRO A 1074 -4.81 20.25 32.12
C PRO A 1074 -5.36 20.81 33.45
N PRO A 1075 -5.94 22.02 33.52
CA PRO A 1075 -6.55 22.52 34.76
C PRO A 1075 -7.79 21.74 35.22
N LYS A 1076 -8.42 20.97 34.33
CA LYS A 1076 -9.72 20.30 34.55
C LYS A 1076 -9.59 18.80 34.82
N TRP A 1077 -8.37 18.28 34.88
CA TRP A 1077 -8.13 16.87 35.22
C TRP A 1077 -8.56 16.51 36.65
N GLY A 1078 -8.60 17.50 37.56
CA GLY A 1078 -9.10 17.33 38.92
C GLY A 1078 -10.55 16.84 38.96
N LEU A 1079 -11.39 17.26 38.00
CA LEU A 1079 -12.79 16.83 37.89
C LEU A 1079 -12.93 15.32 37.64
N VAL A 1080 -11.99 14.73 36.89
CA VAL A 1080 -11.96 13.27 36.67
C VAL A 1080 -11.58 12.58 37.97
N PHE A 1081 -10.59 13.13 38.66
CA PHE A 1081 -10.04 12.55 39.88
C PHE A 1081 -11.07 12.52 41.02
N GLU A 1082 -11.86 13.58 41.16
CA GLU A 1082 -12.94 13.67 42.16
C GLU A 1082 -14.03 12.61 41.98
N GLN A 1083 -14.20 12.07 40.78
CA GLN A 1083 -15.19 11.03 40.47
C GLN A 1083 -14.63 9.61 40.61
N LEU A 1084 -13.34 9.45 40.90
CA LEU A 1084 -12.71 8.16 41.13
C LEU A 1084 -12.84 7.73 42.59
N THR A 1085 -12.95 6.42 42.81
CA THR A 1085 -12.83 5.80 44.12
C THR A 1085 -11.44 6.00 44.69
N TYR A 1086 -11.34 5.97 46.02
CA TYR A 1086 -10.07 6.08 46.73
C TYR A 1086 -9.02 5.05 46.27
N PHE A 1087 -9.46 3.83 45.94
CA PHE A 1087 -8.59 2.79 45.38
C PHE A 1087 -7.99 3.22 44.05
N ALA A 1088 -8.82 3.66 43.09
CA ALA A 1088 -8.35 4.06 41.77
C ALA A 1088 -7.46 5.31 41.82
N GLN A 1089 -7.81 6.29 42.66
CA GLN A 1089 -6.98 7.47 42.91
C GLN A 1089 -5.59 7.06 43.41
N LYS A 1090 -5.51 6.16 44.39
CA LYS A 1090 -4.24 5.68 44.96
C LYS A 1090 -3.39 4.96 43.91
N GLU A 1091 -3.97 4.06 43.12
CA GLU A 1091 -3.24 3.32 42.09
C GLU A 1091 -2.76 4.24 40.94
N ILE A 1092 -3.56 5.24 40.57
CA ILE A 1092 -3.17 6.23 39.55
C ILE A 1092 -2.04 7.13 40.06
N VAL A 1093 -2.13 7.62 41.29
CA VAL A 1093 -1.07 8.42 41.91
C VAL A 1093 0.20 7.57 42.07
N ALA A 1094 0.09 6.32 42.51
CA ALA A 1094 1.21 5.40 42.60
C ALA A 1094 1.85 5.14 41.23
N ALA A 1095 1.06 4.89 40.18
CA ALA A 1095 1.57 4.71 38.82
C ALA A 1095 2.27 5.97 38.28
N LEU A 1096 1.71 7.16 38.54
CA LEU A 1096 2.28 8.45 38.10
C LEU A 1096 3.54 8.85 38.87
N LEU A 1097 3.65 8.52 40.16
CA LEU A 1097 4.77 8.89 41.02
C LEU A 1097 5.91 7.85 41.06
N LEU A 1098 5.58 6.56 40.98
CA LEU A 1098 6.53 5.46 41.18
C LEU A 1098 6.97 4.77 39.89
N GLY A 1099 6.41 5.17 38.73
CA GLY A 1099 6.90 4.77 37.43
C GLY A 1099 7.14 3.26 37.26
N GLY A 1100 6.27 2.43 37.84
CA GLY A 1100 6.32 0.96 37.70
C GLY A 1100 7.18 0.21 38.72
N THR A 1101 7.40 0.73 39.92
CA THR A 1101 8.02 -0.05 41.03
C THR A 1101 6.96 -0.55 42.01
N ARG A 1102 6.31 -1.66 41.61
CA ARG A 1102 5.81 -2.70 42.52
C ARG A 1102 5.90 -4.04 41.81
#